data_AF-A0A7N0T2A2-F1
#
_entry.id   AF-A0A7N0T2A2-F1
#
_cell.length_a   1.000
_cell.length_b   1.000
_cell.length_c   1.000
_cell.angle_alpha   90.00
_cell.angle_beta   90.00
_cell.angle_gamma   90.00
#
_symmetry.space_group_name_H-M   'P 1'
#
loop_
_entity.id
_entity.type
_entity.pdbx_description
1 polymer ?
#
loop_
_entity_poly.entity_id
_entity_poly.type
_entity_poly.pdbx_seq_one_letter_code
_entity_poly.pdbx_strand_id
1 'polypeptide(L)'
;MWGSIANLKENLHKIALDVHDHDEDDDIPPTFNGDRGTPPTTTSRRFSYSNSTLLSPLPNGISTSPEVEQYKAKIKKLQDSESEMKALSINYAALLKEKEDHITRLNIENGSLKKNLEAAKAVTKLSRNGSQKTLGSGPNTAKVNGEQSPDRNHKLPSHGKNIATGIHMENTCSLDERNEFTTALQANHELRMKQMMMELEKEHNKCASIQRRLQEERKLNESLREDFQSLNIEKNKISAELSKLRSELDDKVTEITQLQIDLQRHNNQNADDVVDSLKRVIRTLEMENTTLKREKIEFEASLKEKETSIQMSQATGIKQNALKEALSSGSYPEKEEMERSLKMFEKDLKEARQERDKALQQLNRLKQHLLEKESEESEKMDEDSKLIEELRRTNEYQQAQILHLDNSLKQVIASRDELKMNNELEVQKAKEAVEDLNRKLASCAITIETKNVELQNLQTVLGQYSAEIEVMESLERDLALAREHSAKLSEQLKDTHYQIEMSKGEKEHLLAQLAQAERMCEEGKKRVSKLEEDNEKLRRALEQSMTRLNRMSMDSDFFVDRRIVIKLLVTYFQRNHSKEVLDLMVRMLGFSDEDKQRIGMAQQGAGKGVVRGVLGLPGRLVGGILGGGGGPVEASANTTSDNQSFADLWVDFLLKETEERERREATENSEAPNENPPMQSPNAGKGRASYDLRTPPPSNLPSSYSRASGQSPHQYQTRSSIFQSENSESEFSTVPLTTPESSSSRISRLLPKY
;
A
#
# COMPACT_ATOMS: atom_id res chain seq x y z
N MET A 1 -7.67 3.51 17.96
CA MET A 1 -6.81 3.04 16.85
C MET A 1 -5.86 4.13 16.37
N TRP A 2 -6.32 5.22 15.73
CA TRP A 2 -5.43 6.25 15.15
C TRP A 2 -4.36 6.82 16.10
N GLY A 3 -4.70 7.14 17.35
CA GLY A 3 -3.73 7.64 18.34
C GLY A 3 -2.59 6.66 18.70
N SER A 4 -2.83 5.34 18.60
CA SER A 4 -1.79 4.33 18.85
C SER A 4 -0.70 4.33 17.77
N ILE A 5 -1.06 4.69 16.54
CA ILE A 5 -0.14 4.78 15.40
C ILE A 5 0.73 6.04 15.51
N ALA A 6 0.15 7.15 15.99
CA ALA A 6 0.89 8.37 16.30
C ALA A 6 1.95 8.13 17.39
N ASN A 7 1.55 7.54 18.53
CA ASN A 7 2.49 7.19 19.61
C ASN A 7 3.59 6.23 19.13
N LEU A 8 3.29 5.26 18.26
CA LEU A 8 4.30 4.34 17.73
C LEU A 8 5.33 5.07 16.85
N LYS A 9 4.87 6.00 15.99
CA LYS A 9 5.74 6.82 15.15
C LYS A 9 6.63 7.75 16.00
N GLU A 10 6.08 8.36 17.05
CA GLU A 10 6.80 9.23 17.96
C GLU A 10 7.89 8.47 18.75
N ASN A 11 7.58 7.27 19.26
CA ASN A 11 8.56 6.43 19.93
C ASN A 11 9.66 5.95 18.99
N LEU A 12 9.35 5.56 17.75
CA LEU A 12 10.38 5.23 16.75
C LEU A 12 11.29 6.43 16.44
N HIS A 13 10.72 7.62 16.29
CA HIS A 13 11.50 8.84 16.03
C HIS A 13 12.41 9.20 17.22
N LYS A 14 11.98 8.93 18.45
CA LYS A 14 12.82 9.13 19.64
C LYS A 14 13.96 8.13 19.72
N ILE A 15 13.70 6.85 19.47
CA ILE A 15 14.74 5.80 19.42
C ILE A 15 15.76 6.08 18.30
N ALA A 16 15.33 6.65 17.17
CA ALA A 16 16.24 7.04 16.09
C ALA A 16 17.14 8.25 16.43
N LEU A 17 16.81 9.05 17.45
CA LEU A 17 17.65 10.15 17.94
C LEU A 17 18.61 9.66 19.03
N ASP A 18 18.11 8.90 20.01
CA ASP A 18 18.92 8.28 21.10
C ASP A 18 20.07 7.35 20.57
N VAL A 19 20.14 7.07 19.26
CA VAL A 19 21.11 6.19 18.59
C VAL A 19 22.13 6.97 17.72
N HIS A 20 22.13 8.32 17.75
CA HIS A 20 23.15 9.14 17.06
C HIS A 20 24.00 10.03 17.99
N ASP A 21 23.61 10.25 19.24
CA ASP A 21 24.30 11.17 20.16
C ASP A 21 25.52 10.54 20.90
N HIS A 22 26.23 9.58 20.30
CA HIS A 22 27.33 8.83 20.97
C HIS A 22 28.62 8.62 20.13
N ASP A 23 28.73 9.15 18.91
CA ASP A 23 29.90 8.98 18.02
C ASP A 23 30.69 10.30 17.76
N GLU A 24 30.92 11.13 18.80
CA GLU A 24 31.96 12.18 18.77
C GLU A 24 32.71 12.26 20.13
N ASP A 25 33.95 11.75 20.17
CA ASP A 25 35.12 12.27 20.94
C ASP A 25 36.28 11.23 20.94
N ASP A 26 37.21 11.32 19.98
CA ASP A 26 38.63 10.96 20.15
C ASP A 26 39.45 11.45 18.93
N ASP A 27 40.48 12.27 19.15
CA ASP A 27 41.02 13.19 18.12
C ASP A 27 42.56 13.13 17.97
N ILE A 28 43.06 13.16 16.72
CA ILE A 28 44.47 13.44 16.29
C ILE A 28 45.55 12.37 16.69
N PRO A 29 46.71 12.19 15.98
CA PRO A 29 47.21 12.78 14.73
C PRO A 29 47.46 11.80 13.55
N PRO A 30 47.67 12.30 12.31
CA PRO A 30 47.91 11.48 11.11
C PRO A 30 49.39 11.34 10.71
N THR A 31 49.75 10.27 9.96
CA THR A 31 50.95 10.24 9.09
C THR A 31 50.77 9.28 7.91
N PHE A 32 51.20 9.72 6.72
CA PHE A 32 51.43 9.01 5.44
C PHE A 32 50.95 7.56 5.25
N ASN A 33 50.26 7.32 4.13
CA ASN A 33 50.57 6.16 3.28
C ASN A 33 50.47 6.50 1.79
N GLY A 34 51.28 5.83 0.98
CA GLY A 34 51.42 6.06 -0.46
C GLY A 34 50.87 4.92 -1.33
N ASP A 35 50.67 5.27 -2.59
CA ASP A 35 50.18 4.51 -3.76
C ASP A 35 50.58 3.01 -3.90
N ARG A 36 49.73 2.26 -4.64
CA ARG A 36 49.88 0.89 -5.23
C ARG A 36 49.96 -0.36 -4.34
N GLY A 37 49.28 -1.42 -4.80
CA GLY A 37 49.95 -2.73 -4.98
C GLY A 37 49.20 -4.01 -4.62
N THR A 38 48.17 -4.39 -5.38
CA THR A 38 47.64 -5.78 -5.43
C THR A 38 48.41 -6.67 -6.42
N PRO A 39 48.35 -8.03 -6.38
CA PRO A 39 47.87 -8.92 -5.32
C PRO A 39 48.93 -10.03 -4.96
N PRO A 40 48.70 -11.36 -4.94
CA PRO A 40 49.04 -12.15 -3.75
C PRO A 40 50.08 -13.28 -3.97
N THR A 41 50.60 -13.85 -2.89
CA THR A 41 51.30 -15.15 -2.95
C THR A 41 51.06 -16.01 -1.71
N THR A 42 50.77 -17.29 -1.95
CA THR A 42 50.71 -18.35 -0.93
C THR A 42 52.12 -18.70 -0.43
N THR A 43 52.23 -19.10 0.84
CA THR A 43 52.86 -20.38 1.25
C THR A 43 52.74 -20.61 2.76
N SER A 44 52.44 -21.85 3.16
CA SER A 44 52.34 -22.29 4.56
C SER A 44 53.71 -22.55 5.19
N ARG A 45 53.85 -22.29 6.51
CA ARG A 45 54.73 -23.08 7.39
C ARG A 45 54.24 -23.09 8.84
N ARG A 46 54.39 -24.26 9.48
CA ARG A 46 54.18 -24.47 10.92
C ARG A 46 55.34 -23.86 11.71
N PHE A 47 55.08 -23.45 12.95
CA PHE A 47 55.91 -23.80 14.10
C PHE A 47 55.03 -23.91 15.36
N SER A 48 55.51 -24.61 16.39
CA SER A 48 54.76 -24.96 17.61
C SER A 48 55.58 -24.69 18.86
N TYR A 49 54.88 -24.45 19.97
CA TYR A 49 55.36 -24.38 21.36
C TYR A 49 56.30 -23.23 21.74
N SER A 50 55.86 -22.38 22.67
CA SER A 50 56.50 -22.29 24.00
C SER A 50 55.61 -21.59 25.05
N ASN A 51 55.48 -22.27 26.18
CA ASN A 51 54.88 -21.95 27.48
C ASN A 51 54.65 -20.48 27.88
N SER A 52 53.50 -20.22 28.52
CA SER A 52 53.38 -19.26 29.64
C SER A 52 52.27 -19.69 30.62
N THR A 53 52.65 -20.65 31.46
CA THR A 53 52.31 -20.84 32.87
C THR A 53 51.29 -19.89 33.53
N LEU A 54 50.15 -20.46 33.91
CA LEU A 54 49.36 -20.26 35.15
C LEU A 54 49.15 -18.85 35.73
N LEU A 55 47.87 -18.51 35.91
CA LEU A 55 47.39 -18.03 37.21
C LEU A 55 46.07 -18.74 37.54
N SER A 56 45.96 -19.37 38.72
CA SER A 56 44.73 -19.98 39.22
C SER A 56 44.06 -19.06 40.26
N PRO A 57 42.72 -18.96 40.30
CA PRO A 57 42.03 -18.21 41.34
C PRO A 57 41.98 -19.03 42.64
N LEU A 58 42.63 -18.55 43.70
CA LEU A 58 42.36 -19.04 45.06
C LEU A 58 40.99 -18.53 45.55
N PRO A 59 40.28 -19.30 46.40
CA PRO A 59 38.99 -18.87 46.92
C PRO A 59 39.17 -17.87 48.07
N ASN A 60 38.60 -16.66 47.92
CA ASN A 60 38.22 -15.85 49.07
C ASN A 60 37.10 -14.88 48.71
N GLY A 61 36.30 -14.50 49.71
CA GLY A 61 35.11 -13.68 49.51
C GLY A 61 35.46 -12.24 49.11
N ILE A 62 35.12 -11.86 47.88
CA ILE A 62 35.04 -10.47 47.43
C ILE A 62 33.60 -10.21 47.03
N SER A 63 33.09 -9.01 47.32
CA SER A 63 31.74 -8.58 46.94
C SER A 63 31.46 -8.88 45.47
N THR A 64 30.25 -9.35 45.17
CA THR A 64 29.66 -9.11 43.86
C THR A 64 29.81 -7.62 43.55
N SER A 65 30.37 -7.27 42.39
CA SER A 65 30.37 -5.88 41.98
C SER A 65 28.91 -5.46 41.74
N PRO A 66 28.52 -4.22 42.11
CA PRO A 66 27.15 -3.75 41.91
C PRO A 66 26.75 -3.81 40.43
N GLU A 67 27.73 -3.69 39.54
CA GLU A 67 27.63 -3.88 38.09
C GLU A 67 27.23 -5.32 37.70
N VAL A 68 27.80 -6.37 38.29
CA VAL A 68 27.40 -7.77 38.01
C VAL A 68 25.98 -8.05 38.47
N GLU A 69 25.55 -7.46 39.59
CA GLU A 69 24.15 -7.53 40.03
C GLU A 69 23.21 -6.72 39.13
N GLN A 70 23.65 -5.56 38.65
CA GLN A 70 22.93 -4.73 37.69
C GLN A 70 22.73 -5.45 36.35
N TYR A 71 23.77 -6.12 35.80
CA TYR A 71 23.63 -6.95 34.60
C TYR A 71 22.71 -8.15 34.85
N LYS A 72 22.81 -8.82 36.01
CA LYS A 72 21.90 -9.93 36.37
C LYS A 72 20.44 -9.48 36.47
N ALA A 73 20.19 -8.30 37.02
CA ALA A 73 18.86 -7.68 37.05
C ALA A 73 18.36 -7.28 35.66
N LYS A 74 19.25 -6.74 34.79
CA LYS A 74 18.94 -6.39 33.40
C LYS A 74 18.59 -7.64 32.56
N ILE A 75 19.34 -8.73 32.72
CA ILE A 75 19.06 -10.04 32.10
C ILE A 75 17.69 -10.56 32.55
N LYS A 76 17.39 -10.54 33.86
CA LYS A 76 16.08 -10.96 34.35
C LYS A 76 14.95 -10.12 33.75
N LYS A 77 15.08 -8.78 33.76
CA LYS A 77 14.06 -7.88 33.18
C LYS A 77 13.86 -8.13 31.67
N LEU A 78 14.91 -8.48 30.94
CA LEU A 78 14.82 -8.89 29.54
C LEU A 78 14.04 -10.22 29.40
N GLN A 79 14.34 -11.24 30.20
CA GLN A 79 13.62 -12.53 30.20
C GLN A 79 12.14 -12.36 30.58
N ASP A 80 11.83 -11.52 31.57
CA ASP A 80 10.47 -11.18 31.96
C ASP A 80 9.73 -10.53 30.76
N SER A 81 10.34 -9.55 30.09
CA SER A 81 9.76 -8.92 28.88
C SER A 81 9.67 -9.84 27.65
N GLU A 82 10.58 -10.80 27.52
CA GLU A 82 10.53 -11.83 26.47
C GLU A 82 9.32 -12.77 26.69
N SER A 83 9.01 -13.09 27.94
CA SER A 83 7.82 -13.86 28.30
C SER A 83 6.52 -13.09 28.03
N GLU A 84 6.51 -11.78 28.30
CA GLU A 84 5.38 -10.89 28.00
C GLU A 84 5.15 -10.75 26.48
N MET A 85 6.21 -10.53 25.70
CA MET A 85 6.12 -10.49 24.23
C MET A 85 5.62 -11.82 23.64
N LYS A 86 6.03 -12.97 24.20
CA LYS A 86 5.51 -14.29 23.79
C LYS A 86 4.03 -14.44 24.13
N ALA A 87 3.59 -14.03 25.32
CA ALA A 87 2.19 -14.07 25.72
C ALA A 87 1.31 -13.15 24.85
N LEU A 88 1.78 -11.93 24.56
CA LEU A 88 1.12 -11.00 23.66
C LEU A 88 1.05 -11.54 22.22
N SER A 89 2.13 -12.14 21.71
CA SER A 89 2.17 -12.77 20.39
C SER A 89 1.13 -13.89 20.24
N ILE A 90 1.02 -14.77 21.25
CA ILE A 90 -0.01 -15.82 21.29
C ILE A 90 -1.43 -15.22 21.29
N ASN A 91 -1.66 -14.14 22.04
CA ASN A 91 -2.94 -13.43 22.08
C ASN A 91 -3.29 -12.78 20.73
N TYR A 92 -2.33 -12.11 20.08
CA TYR A 92 -2.50 -11.55 18.74
C TYR A 92 -2.77 -12.63 17.69
N ALA A 93 -2.11 -13.79 17.76
CA ALA A 93 -2.38 -14.92 16.87
C ALA A 93 -3.79 -15.50 17.07
N ALA A 94 -4.26 -15.60 18.32
CA ALA A 94 -5.62 -16.02 18.63
C ALA A 94 -6.67 -15.01 18.11
N LEU A 95 -6.42 -13.71 18.28
CA LEU A 95 -7.30 -12.64 17.79
C LEU A 95 -7.34 -12.57 16.26
N LEU A 96 -6.20 -12.75 15.58
CA LEU A 96 -6.12 -12.85 14.11
C LEU A 96 -7.00 -14.00 13.61
N LYS A 97 -6.84 -15.20 14.20
CA LYS A 97 -7.66 -16.36 13.87
C LYS A 97 -9.16 -16.11 14.11
N GLU A 98 -9.53 -15.43 15.20
CA GLU A 98 -10.93 -15.05 15.45
C GLU A 98 -11.50 -14.13 14.35
N LYS A 99 -10.67 -13.24 13.78
CA LYS A 99 -11.08 -12.39 12.64
C LYS A 99 -11.13 -13.15 11.32
N GLU A 100 -10.22 -14.09 11.07
CA GLU A 100 -10.30 -15.01 9.92
C GLU A 100 -11.57 -15.89 9.98
N ASP A 101 -11.87 -16.46 11.15
CA ASP A 101 -13.10 -17.21 11.42
C ASP A 101 -14.35 -16.31 11.28
N HIS A 102 -14.27 -15.01 11.57
CA HIS A 102 -15.37 -14.07 11.33
C HIS A 102 -15.56 -13.72 9.85
N ILE A 103 -14.47 -13.46 9.13
CA ILE A 103 -14.47 -13.15 7.69
C ILE A 103 -14.98 -14.34 6.89
N THR A 104 -14.58 -15.58 7.23
CA THR A 104 -15.09 -16.79 6.57
C THR A 104 -16.59 -16.98 6.80
N ARG A 105 -17.10 -16.76 8.03
CA ARG A 105 -18.56 -16.74 8.31
C ARG A 105 -19.29 -15.70 7.45
N LEU A 106 -18.81 -14.45 7.42
CA LEU A 106 -19.40 -13.39 6.60
C LEU A 106 -19.35 -13.69 5.10
N ASN A 107 -18.31 -14.37 4.61
CA ASN A 107 -18.20 -14.73 3.20
C ASN A 107 -19.17 -15.86 2.81
N ILE A 108 -19.39 -16.83 3.71
CA ILE A 108 -20.42 -17.88 3.56
C ILE A 108 -21.84 -17.26 3.58
N GLU A 109 -22.08 -16.31 4.48
CA GLU A 109 -23.34 -15.57 4.56
C GLU A 109 -23.58 -14.73 3.29
N ASN A 110 -22.61 -13.92 2.86
CA ASN A 110 -22.69 -13.15 1.62
C ASN A 110 -22.86 -14.04 0.39
N GLY A 111 -22.19 -15.19 0.32
CA GLY A 111 -22.41 -16.19 -0.73
C GLY A 111 -23.84 -16.75 -0.75
N SER A 112 -24.45 -16.92 0.43
CA SER A 112 -25.83 -17.38 0.58
C SER A 112 -26.84 -16.29 0.24
N LEU A 113 -26.62 -15.06 0.72
CA LEU A 113 -27.41 -13.87 0.36
C LEU A 113 -27.36 -13.59 -1.14
N LYS A 114 -26.19 -13.74 -1.78
CA LYS A 114 -26.05 -13.61 -3.25
C LYS A 114 -26.84 -14.68 -4.00
N LYS A 115 -26.82 -15.94 -3.56
CA LYS A 115 -27.68 -17.00 -4.13
C LYS A 115 -29.17 -16.69 -3.96
N ASN A 116 -29.59 -16.22 -2.78
CA ASN A 116 -30.98 -15.83 -2.52
C ASN A 116 -31.40 -14.62 -3.35
N LEU A 117 -30.51 -13.65 -3.55
CA LEU A 117 -30.74 -12.48 -4.41
C LEU A 117 -30.89 -12.89 -5.89
N GLU A 118 -30.05 -13.79 -6.41
CA GLU A 118 -30.20 -14.29 -7.79
C GLU A 118 -31.45 -15.17 -7.95
N ALA A 119 -31.83 -15.94 -6.92
CA ALA A 119 -33.12 -16.65 -6.91
C ALA A 119 -34.32 -15.68 -6.93
N ALA A 120 -34.29 -14.60 -6.13
CA ALA A 120 -35.30 -13.55 -6.14
C ALA A 120 -35.34 -12.77 -7.47
N LYS A 121 -34.18 -12.52 -8.09
CA LYS A 121 -34.06 -11.96 -9.45
C LYS A 121 -34.63 -12.91 -10.50
N ALA A 122 -34.46 -14.22 -10.36
CA ALA A 122 -35.06 -15.20 -11.26
C ALA A 122 -36.59 -15.22 -11.13
N VAL A 123 -37.12 -15.24 -9.89
CA VAL A 123 -38.57 -15.17 -9.61
C VAL A 123 -39.17 -13.86 -10.12
N THR A 124 -38.52 -12.72 -9.92
CA THR A 124 -39.02 -11.42 -10.42
C THR A 124 -38.89 -11.26 -11.94
N LYS A 125 -37.89 -11.87 -12.60
CA LYS A 125 -37.84 -11.97 -14.07
C LYS A 125 -38.97 -12.85 -14.62
N LEU A 126 -39.25 -13.99 -13.99
CA LEU A 126 -40.40 -14.83 -14.32
C LEU A 126 -41.73 -14.08 -14.14
N SER A 127 -41.88 -13.33 -13.05
CA SER A 127 -43.06 -12.49 -12.80
C SER A 127 -43.22 -11.37 -13.83
N ARG A 128 -42.13 -10.66 -14.19
CA ARG A 128 -42.15 -9.56 -15.18
C ARG A 128 -42.47 -10.05 -16.60
N ASN A 129 -42.03 -11.26 -16.97
CA ASN A 129 -42.39 -11.85 -18.26
C ASN A 129 -43.84 -12.36 -18.33
N GLY A 130 -44.54 -12.47 -17.19
CA GLY A 130 -45.96 -12.82 -17.14
C GLY A 130 -46.93 -11.63 -17.26
N SER A 131 -46.44 -10.39 -17.24
CA SER A 131 -47.28 -9.20 -17.02
C SER A 131 -47.19 -8.13 -18.13
N GLN A 132 -47.49 -8.52 -19.38
CA GLN A 132 -47.77 -7.56 -20.47
C GLN A 132 -48.95 -8.03 -21.36
N LYS A 133 -50.19 -7.85 -20.86
CA LYS A 133 -51.42 -7.59 -21.66
C LYS A 133 -52.68 -7.48 -20.78
N THR A 134 -53.05 -6.25 -20.43
CA THR A 134 -54.41 -5.63 -20.38
C THR A 134 -54.41 -4.42 -19.45
N LEU A 135 -55.41 -3.54 -19.56
CA LEU A 135 -55.40 -2.18 -18.99
C LEU A 135 -56.31 -2.03 -17.77
N GLY A 136 -55.89 -1.13 -16.87
CA GLY A 136 -56.71 0.03 -16.52
C GLY A 136 -57.59 -0.03 -15.26
N SER A 137 -57.54 1.08 -14.52
CA SER A 137 -58.43 1.48 -13.41
C SER A 137 -58.37 0.69 -12.09
N GLY A 138 -58.34 1.45 -10.99
CA GLY A 138 -58.70 1.03 -9.63
C GLY A 138 -59.70 2.06 -9.08
N PRO A 139 -59.69 2.43 -7.78
CA PRO A 139 -59.12 1.75 -6.60
C PRO A 139 -60.23 1.29 -5.63
N ASN A 140 -59.91 0.57 -4.54
CA ASN A 140 -60.77 0.51 -3.33
C ASN A 140 -60.07 -0.07 -2.09
N THR A 141 -60.67 0.10 -0.90
CA THR A 141 -60.00 -0.03 0.42
C THR A 141 -60.61 -1.05 1.40
N ALA A 142 -59.79 -1.99 1.89
CA ALA A 142 -59.87 -2.73 3.17
C ALA A 142 -58.56 -3.55 3.31
N LYS A 143 -57.78 -3.63 4.40
CA LYS A 143 -57.94 -3.56 5.88
C LYS A 143 -58.39 -4.89 6.52
N VAL A 144 -57.66 -5.29 7.60
CA VAL A 144 -57.90 -6.35 8.61
C VAL A 144 -57.21 -7.73 8.41
N ASN A 145 -56.08 -7.89 9.12
CA ASN A 145 -55.63 -8.96 10.05
C ASN A 145 -55.71 -10.49 9.74
N GLY A 146 -54.79 -11.24 10.37
CA GLY A 146 -54.75 -12.72 10.50
C GLY A 146 -53.49 -13.32 9.86
N GLU A 147 -52.36 -13.54 10.54
CA GLU A 147 -52.12 -14.46 11.69
C GLU A 147 -52.73 -15.86 11.54
N GLN A 148 -51.96 -16.82 11.04
CA GLN A 148 -51.47 -17.99 11.81
C GLN A 148 -50.71 -19.01 10.93
N SER A 149 -49.58 -19.52 11.45
CA SER A 149 -49.11 -20.89 11.17
C SER A 149 -49.74 -21.82 12.21
N PRO A 150 -49.92 -23.13 11.92
CA PRO A 150 -48.86 -24.06 12.34
C PRO A 150 -48.66 -25.30 11.45
N ASP A 151 -47.60 -26.05 11.72
CA ASP A 151 -47.37 -27.41 11.23
C ASP A 151 -48.49 -28.39 11.59
N ARG A 152 -48.80 -29.33 10.68
CA ARG A 152 -48.46 -30.75 10.89
C ARG A 152 -48.69 -31.65 9.67
N ASN A 153 -47.81 -32.63 9.51
CA ASN A 153 -47.97 -33.77 8.61
C ASN A 153 -49.14 -34.67 9.04
N HIS A 154 -49.86 -35.30 8.09
CA HIS A 154 -50.13 -36.76 8.12
C HIS A 154 -50.69 -37.32 6.77
N LYS A 155 -50.34 -38.59 6.52
CA LYS A 155 -50.70 -39.52 5.43
C LYS A 155 -52.07 -39.37 4.72
N LEU A 156 -52.01 -39.40 3.37
CA LEU A 156 -52.67 -40.31 2.39
C LEU A 156 -53.61 -41.45 2.91
N PRO A 157 -54.56 -42.01 2.10
CA PRO A 157 -54.93 -41.70 0.69
C PRO A 157 -56.46 -41.77 0.30
N SER A 158 -56.73 -41.50 -0.99
CA SER A 158 -57.69 -42.23 -1.87
C SER A 158 -59.20 -41.86 -1.95
N HIS A 159 -59.70 -41.95 -3.21
CA HIS A 159 -61.06 -42.26 -3.68
C HIS A 159 -62.22 -41.25 -3.57
N GLY A 160 -62.77 -40.84 -4.73
CA GLY A 160 -64.20 -41.06 -4.98
C GLY A 160 -65.01 -40.04 -5.80
N LYS A 161 -65.14 -40.27 -7.12
CA LYS A 161 -66.35 -40.05 -7.96
C LYS A 161 -66.96 -38.63 -8.14
N ASN A 162 -66.67 -38.07 -9.31
CA ASN A 162 -67.64 -37.68 -10.35
C ASN A 162 -69.06 -37.17 -9.96
N ILE A 163 -69.36 -35.92 -10.31
CA ILE A 163 -70.64 -35.52 -10.92
C ILE A 163 -70.32 -34.72 -12.19
N ALA A 164 -71.09 -34.90 -13.27
CA ALA A 164 -70.81 -34.27 -14.56
C ALA A 164 -72.06 -33.62 -15.18
N THR A 165 -71.97 -32.32 -15.44
CA THR A 165 -72.83 -31.52 -16.32
C THR A 165 -72.00 -30.35 -16.86
N GLY A 166 -72.03 -29.96 -18.14
CA GLY A 166 -72.86 -30.50 -19.23
C GLY A 166 -73.35 -29.42 -20.18
N ILE A 167 -72.46 -28.60 -20.73
CA ILE A 167 -72.79 -27.63 -21.80
C ILE A 167 -71.81 -27.85 -22.96
N HIS A 168 -72.34 -27.84 -24.18
CA HIS A 168 -71.68 -28.31 -25.38
C HIS A 168 -71.53 -27.15 -26.39
N MET A 169 -70.31 -26.64 -26.57
CA MET A 169 -69.95 -25.76 -27.69
C MET A 169 -68.53 -26.07 -28.18
N GLU A 170 -68.25 -25.73 -29.43
CA GLU A 170 -67.12 -26.19 -30.22
C GLU A 170 -65.76 -25.82 -29.61
N ASN A 171 -64.84 -26.79 -29.51
CA ASN A 171 -63.39 -26.57 -29.40
C ASN A 171 -62.60 -27.88 -29.58
N THR A 172 -62.85 -28.62 -30.67
CA THR A 172 -62.19 -29.90 -31.03
C THR A 172 -60.73 -29.73 -31.50
N CYS A 173 -60.01 -28.76 -30.96
CA CYS A 173 -58.61 -28.44 -31.30
C CYS A 173 -57.89 -27.74 -30.13
N SER A 174 -58.16 -28.12 -28.87
CA SER A 174 -57.44 -27.55 -27.71
C SER A 174 -57.34 -28.46 -26.47
N LEU A 175 -57.67 -29.75 -26.58
CA LEU A 175 -57.39 -30.73 -25.51
C LEU A 175 -55.99 -31.32 -25.68
N ASP A 176 -55.61 -31.71 -26.90
CA ASP A 176 -54.29 -32.29 -27.16
C ASP A 176 -53.16 -31.28 -26.89
N GLU A 177 -53.29 -30.03 -27.33
CA GLU A 177 -52.34 -28.95 -27.00
C GLU A 177 -52.20 -28.73 -25.47
N ARG A 178 -53.30 -28.84 -24.71
CA ARG A 178 -53.25 -28.73 -23.24
C ARG A 178 -52.60 -29.96 -22.60
N ASN A 179 -52.93 -31.16 -23.08
CA ASN A 179 -52.33 -32.41 -22.63
C ASN A 179 -50.81 -32.41 -22.91
N GLU A 180 -50.41 -32.01 -24.11
CA GLU A 180 -49.01 -31.85 -24.52
C GLU A 180 -48.29 -30.78 -23.68
N PHE A 181 -48.91 -29.60 -23.46
CA PHE A 181 -48.35 -28.58 -22.57
C PHE A 181 -48.19 -29.09 -21.13
N THR A 182 -49.19 -29.78 -20.57
CA THR A 182 -49.06 -30.37 -19.22
C THR A 182 -48.02 -31.50 -19.18
N THR A 183 -47.86 -32.27 -20.25
CA THR A 183 -46.84 -33.32 -20.37
C THR A 183 -45.43 -32.71 -20.48
N ALA A 184 -45.26 -31.64 -21.25
CA ALA A 184 -44.01 -30.89 -21.34
C ALA A 184 -43.66 -30.19 -20.02
N LEU A 185 -44.66 -29.64 -19.31
CA LEU A 185 -44.49 -29.08 -17.97
C LEU A 185 -44.09 -30.16 -16.95
N GLN A 186 -44.75 -31.33 -16.99
CA GLN A 186 -44.40 -32.49 -16.15
C GLN A 186 -42.98 -33.00 -16.45
N ALA A 187 -42.60 -33.12 -17.72
CA ALA A 187 -41.25 -33.52 -18.14
C ALA A 187 -40.18 -32.50 -17.71
N ASN A 188 -40.49 -31.20 -17.73
CA ASN A 188 -39.63 -30.14 -17.22
C ASN A 188 -39.46 -30.23 -15.68
N HIS A 189 -40.56 -30.47 -14.95
CA HIS A 189 -40.49 -30.76 -13.52
C HIS A 189 -39.68 -32.03 -13.22
N GLU A 190 -39.84 -33.10 -14.00
CA GLU A 190 -39.07 -34.34 -13.86
C GLU A 190 -37.57 -34.13 -14.14
N LEU A 191 -37.23 -33.38 -15.20
CA LEU A 191 -35.86 -32.99 -15.52
C LEU A 191 -35.22 -32.18 -14.39
N ARG A 192 -35.96 -31.20 -13.84
CA ARG A 192 -35.51 -30.41 -12.70
C ARG A 192 -35.35 -31.25 -11.42
N MET A 193 -36.23 -32.22 -11.18
CA MET A 193 -36.07 -33.18 -10.08
C MET A 193 -34.81 -34.04 -10.27
N LYS A 194 -34.55 -34.55 -11.49
CA LYS A 194 -33.32 -35.30 -11.81
C LYS A 194 -32.06 -34.45 -11.62
N GLN A 195 -32.08 -33.19 -12.02
CA GLN A 195 -30.99 -32.25 -11.79
C GLN A 195 -30.73 -32.03 -10.29
N MET A 196 -31.77 -31.79 -9.49
CA MET A 196 -31.63 -31.61 -8.04
C MET A 196 -31.16 -32.89 -7.33
N MET A 197 -31.60 -34.08 -7.76
CA MET A 197 -31.08 -35.35 -7.24
C MET A 197 -29.60 -35.54 -7.55
N MET A 198 -29.16 -35.24 -8.78
CA MET A 198 -27.75 -35.32 -9.17
C MET A 198 -26.87 -34.32 -8.41
N GLU A 199 -27.37 -33.10 -8.14
CA GLU A 199 -26.65 -32.11 -7.33
C GLU A 199 -26.59 -32.53 -5.86
N LEU A 200 -27.68 -33.07 -5.29
CA LEU A 200 -27.71 -33.59 -3.92
C LEU A 200 -26.78 -34.81 -3.74
N GLU A 201 -26.74 -35.73 -4.71
CA GLU A 201 -25.79 -36.85 -4.72
C GLU A 201 -24.33 -36.37 -4.85
N LYS A 202 -24.07 -35.31 -5.62
CA LYS A 202 -22.75 -34.66 -5.71
C LYS A 202 -22.33 -34.05 -4.38
N GLU A 203 -23.22 -33.37 -3.66
CA GLU A 203 -22.92 -32.84 -2.32
C GLU A 203 -22.79 -33.94 -1.27
N HIS A 204 -23.56 -35.03 -1.34
CA HIS A 204 -23.38 -36.21 -0.48
C HIS A 204 -21.99 -36.83 -0.67
N ASN A 205 -21.53 -36.99 -1.93
CA ASN A 205 -20.21 -37.51 -2.23
C ASN A 205 -19.07 -36.60 -1.73
N LYS A 206 -19.24 -35.27 -1.79
CA LYS A 206 -18.32 -34.31 -1.14
C LYS A 206 -18.34 -34.41 0.39
N CYS A 207 -19.52 -34.52 1.00
CA CYS A 207 -19.64 -34.65 2.45
C CYS A 207 -18.93 -35.92 2.94
N ALA A 208 -19.10 -37.04 2.22
CA ALA A 208 -18.40 -38.28 2.51
C ALA A 208 -16.88 -38.19 2.33
N SER A 209 -16.37 -37.46 1.34
CA SER A 209 -14.92 -37.27 1.16
C SER A 209 -14.30 -36.34 2.20
N ILE A 210 -15.01 -35.26 2.58
CA ILE A 210 -14.62 -34.38 3.70
C ILE A 210 -14.62 -35.14 5.02
N GLN A 211 -15.65 -35.95 5.29
CA GLN A 211 -15.73 -36.78 6.50
C GLN A 211 -14.60 -37.81 6.57
N ARG A 212 -14.22 -38.42 5.43
CA ARG A 212 -13.07 -39.34 5.36
C ARG A 212 -11.76 -38.61 5.66
N ARG A 213 -11.51 -37.46 5.02
CA ARG A 213 -10.32 -36.62 5.31
C ARG A 213 -10.28 -36.23 6.78
N LEU A 214 -11.39 -35.79 7.37
CA LEU A 214 -11.46 -35.45 8.80
C LEU A 214 -11.12 -36.64 9.71
N GLN A 215 -11.43 -37.88 9.30
CA GLN A 215 -11.03 -39.08 10.03
C GLN A 215 -9.53 -39.43 9.84
N GLU A 216 -8.98 -39.18 8.65
CA GLU A 216 -7.55 -39.33 8.34
C GLU A 216 -6.71 -38.31 9.14
N GLU A 217 -7.07 -37.02 9.10
CA GLU A 217 -6.46 -35.95 9.90
C GLU A 217 -6.52 -36.24 11.41
N ARG A 218 -7.64 -36.80 11.92
CA ARG A 218 -7.75 -37.21 13.33
C ARG A 218 -6.79 -38.32 13.72
N LYS A 219 -6.54 -39.29 12.82
CA LYS A 219 -5.54 -40.35 13.06
C LYS A 219 -4.13 -39.79 13.03
N LEU A 220 -3.81 -38.94 12.05
CA LEU A 220 -2.49 -38.32 11.90
C LEU A 220 -2.16 -37.37 13.08
N ASN A 221 -3.15 -36.62 13.58
CA ASN A 221 -2.99 -35.80 14.77
C ASN A 221 -2.80 -36.63 16.06
N GLU A 222 -3.32 -37.86 16.12
CA GLU A 222 -3.09 -38.74 17.26
C GLU A 222 -1.73 -39.46 17.18
N SER A 223 -1.29 -39.91 15.99
CA SER A 223 0.08 -40.41 15.84
C SER A 223 1.12 -39.32 16.12
N LEU A 224 0.90 -38.08 15.69
CA LEU A 224 1.76 -36.94 16.07
C LEU A 224 1.76 -36.67 17.58
N ARG A 225 0.68 -37.00 18.30
CA ARG A 225 0.62 -36.93 19.77
C ARG A 225 1.46 -38.05 20.40
N GLU A 226 1.37 -39.27 19.87
CA GLU A 226 2.15 -40.43 20.30
C GLU A 226 3.66 -40.23 20.04
N ASP A 227 4.02 -39.70 18.87
CA ASP A 227 5.39 -39.30 18.52
C ASP A 227 5.93 -38.23 19.48
N PHE A 228 5.14 -37.18 19.77
CA PHE A 228 5.53 -36.12 20.70
C PHE A 228 5.71 -36.64 22.14
N GLN A 229 4.85 -37.56 22.60
CA GLN A 229 5.01 -38.21 23.90
C GLN A 229 6.29 -39.06 23.94
N SER A 230 6.57 -39.82 22.87
CA SER A 230 7.76 -40.66 22.74
C SER A 230 9.05 -39.83 22.77
N LEU A 231 9.10 -38.75 21.97
CA LEU A 231 10.23 -37.81 21.96
C LEU A 231 10.42 -37.10 23.31
N ASN A 232 9.33 -36.80 24.03
CA ASN A 232 9.41 -36.21 25.37
C ASN A 232 9.95 -37.21 26.41
N ILE A 233 9.62 -38.51 26.29
CA ILE A 233 10.20 -39.58 27.12
C ILE A 233 11.70 -39.73 26.81
N GLU A 234 12.08 -39.74 25.54
CA GLU A 234 13.49 -39.80 25.12
C GLU A 234 14.29 -38.58 25.63
N LYS A 235 13.76 -37.37 25.47
CA LYS A 235 14.34 -36.14 26.02
C LYS A 235 14.57 -36.24 27.54
N ASN A 236 13.60 -36.78 28.28
CA ASN A 236 13.72 -36.97 29.73
C ASN A 236 14.79 -38.02 30.08
N LYS A 237 14.89 -39.11 29.31
CA LYS A 237 15.96 -40.11 29.44
C LYS A 237 17.34 -39.49 29.19
N ILE A 238 17.53 -38.76 28.09
CA ILE A 238 18.78 -38.06 27.77
C ILE A 238 19.12 -37.04 28.85
N SER A 239 18.12 -36.31 29.38
CA SER A 239 18.32 -35.38 30.50
C SER A 239 18.77 -36.08 31.78
N ALA A 240 18.28 -37.30 32.05
CA ALA A 240 18.74 -38.10 33.19
C ALA A 240 20.17 -38.62 32.98
N GLU A 241 20.50 -39.14 31.80
CA GLU A 241 21.86 -39.59 31.44
C GLU A 241 22.88 -38.44 31.50
N LEU A 242 22.53 -37.26 30.99
CA LEU A 242 23.35 -36.05 31.08
C LEU A 242 23.52 -35.59 32.54
N SER A 243 22.49 -35.68 33.38
CA SER A 243 22.62 -35.39 34.82
C SER A 243 23.56 -36.36 35.54
N LYS A 244 23.54 -37.64 35.16
CA LYS A 244 24.44 -38.69 35.71
C LYS A 244 25.88 -38.48 35.28
N LEU A 245 26.11 -38.20 33.99
CA LEU A 245 27.45 -37.84 33.47
C LEU A 245 27.98 -36.57 34.13
N ARG A 246 27.11 -35.61 34.48
CA ARG A 246 27.51 -34.43 35.23
C ARG A 246 27.91 -34.75 36.67
N SER A 247 27.17 -35.58 37.40
CA SER A 247 27.61 -36.03 38.73
C SER A 247 28.92 -36.82 38.66
N GLU A 248 29.11 -37.70 37.67
CA GLU A 248 30.38 -38.42 37.47
C GLU A 248 31.55 -37.48 37.14
N LEU A 249 31.30 -36.39 36.41
CA LEU A 249 32.29 -35.36 36.15
C LEU A 249 32.60 -34.54 37.42
N ASP A 250 31.59 -34.11 38.16
CA ASP A 250 31.76 -33.36 39.41
C ASP A 250 32.50 -34.22 40.46
N ASP A 251 32.16 -35.51 40.59
CA ASP A 251 32.89 -36.50 41.41
C ASP A 251 34.37 -36.59 40.98
N LYS A 252 34.64 -36.76 39.68
CA LYS A 252 36.01 -36.83 39.15
C LYS A 252 36.80 -35.53 39.32
N VAL A 253 36.14 -34.37 39.31
CA VAL A 253 36.76 -33.09 39.68
C VAL A 253 37.15 -33.09 41.16
N THR A 254 36.30 -33.59 42.07
CA THR A 254 36.69 -33.69 43.50
C THR A 254 37.88 -34.64 43.70
N GLU A 255 37.90 -35.80 43.04
CA GLU A 255 39.01 -36.75 43.07
C GLU A 255 40.32 -36.12 42.59
N ILE A 256 40.29 -35.38 41.46
CA ILE A 256 41.45 -34.64 40.96
C ILE A 256 41.92 -33.59 41.97
N THR A 257 41.01 -32.82 42.59
CA THR A 257 41.42 -31.82 43.60
C THR A 257 42.02 -32.46 44.85
N GLN A 258 41.51 -33.61 45.30
CA GLN A 258 42.06 -34.35 46.43
C GLN A 258 43.47 -34.89 46.11
N LEU A 259 43.63 -35.53 44.94
CA LEU A 259 44.94 -36.01 44.47
C LEU A 259 45.96 -34.86 44.32
N GLN A 260 45.51 -33.67 43.90
CA GLN A 260 46.35 -32.48 43.81
C GLN A 260 46.80 -31.97 45.20
N ILE A 261 45.92 -32.01 46.20
CA ILE A 261 46.24 -31.69 47.59
C ILE A 261 47.24 -32.69 48.18
N ASP A 262 47.03 -33.99 47.97
CA ASP A 262 47.92 -35.03 48.48
C ASP A 262 49.29 -35.04 47.78
N LEU A 263 49.34 -34.74 46.48
CA LEU A 263 50.60 -34.55 45.74
C LEU A 263 51.36 -33.31 46.24
N GLN A 264 50.66 -32.19 46.50
CA GLN A 264 51.27 -31.01 47.12
C GLN A 264 51.80 -31.31 48.53
N ARG A 265 51.06 -32.08 49.34
CA ARG A 265 51.50 -32.54 50.66
C ARG A 265 52.76 -33.40 50.56
N HIS A 266 52.78 -34.40 49.68
CA HIS A 266 53.93 -35.29 49.48
C HIS A 266 55.16 -34.52 48.96
N ASN A 267 54.98 -33.54 48.08
CA ASN A 267 56.07 -32.70 47.60
C ASN A 267 56.67 -31.83 48.72
N ASN A 268 55.84 -31.27 49.60
CA ASN A 268 56.30 -30.53 50.78
C ASN A 268 57.05 -31.45 51.76
N GLN A 269 56.52 -32.65 52.03
CA GLN A 269 57.18 -33.62 52.91
C GLN A 269 58.54 -34.09 52.35
N ASN A 270 58.63 -34.35 51.05
CA ASN A 270 59.92 -34.64 50.39
C ASN A 270 60.92 -33.47 50.52
N ALA A 271 60.44 -32.23 50.41
CA ALA A 271 61.29 -31.06 50.59
C ALA A 271 61.81 -30.94 52.03
N ASP A 272 60.95 -31.17 53.04
CA ASP A 272 61.34 -31.19 54.45
C ASP A 272 62.32 -32.34 54.77
N ASP A 273 62.08 -33.56 54.25
CA ASP A 273 63.00 -34.70 54.42
C ASP A 273 64.38 -34.46 53.79
N VAL A 274 64.42 -33.86 52.60
CA VAL A 274 65.67 -33.44 51.95
C VAL A 274 66.38 -32.37 52.79
N VAL A 275 65.65 -31.35 53.26
CA VAL A 275 66.18 -30.28 54.10
C VAL A 275 66.71 -30.82 55.44
N ASP A 276 66.02 -31.77 56.09
CA ASP A 276 66.48 -32.41 57.32
C ASP A 276 67.63 -33.39 57.09
N SER A 277 67.71 -34.04 55.93
CA SER A 277 68.91 -34.77 55.51
C SER A 277 70.11 -33.83 55.39
N LEU A 278 69.92 -32.64 54.81
CA LEU A 278 70.96 -31.63 54.66
C LEU A 278 71.40 -31.08 56.03
N LYS A 279 70.45 -30.79 56.94
CA LYS A 279 70.75 -30.41 58.34
C LYS A 279 71.55 -31.48 59.08
N ARG A 280 71.26 -32.77 58.86
CA ARG A 280 72.05 -33.89 59.44
C ARG A 280 73.50 -33.87 58.91
N VAL A 281 73.68 -33.75 57.59
CA VAL A 281 75.00 -33.68 56.94
C VAL A 281 75.79 -32.45 57.40
N ILE A 282 75.13 -31.29 57.52
CA ILE A 282 75.76 -30.06 58.03
C ILE A 282 76.27 -30.28 59.46
N ARG A 283 75.45 -30.84 60.38
CA ARG A 283 75.91 -31.13 61.76
C ARG A 283 77.09 -32.11 61.81
N THR A 284 77.11 -33.13 60.96
CA THR A 284 78.26 -34.06 60.91
C THR A 284 79.53 -33.36 60.41
N LEU A 285 79.42 -32.51 59.38
CA LEU A 285 80.55 -31.72 58.88
C LEU A 285 81.00 -30.65 59.89
N GLU A 286 80.09 -30.04 60.64
CA GLU A 286 80.41 -29.12 61.74
C GLU A 286 81.19 -29.84 62.86
N MET A 287 80.71 -31.03 63.28
CA MET A 287 81.42 -31.86 64.27
C MET A 287 82.82 -32.25 63.79
N GLU A 288 82.94 -32.76 62.56
CA GLU A 288 84.22 -33.12 61.93
C GLU A 288 85.15 -31.90 61.82
N ASN A 289 84.62 -30.72 61.49
CA ASN A 289 85.38 -29.48 61.47
C ASN A 289 85.91 -29.11 62.88
N THR A 290 85.18 -29.42 63.95
CA THR A 290 85.69 -29.26 65.33
C THR A 290 86.69 -30.33 65.77
N THR A 291 86.61 -31.57 65.27
CA THR A 291 87.63 -32.60 65.55
C THR A 291 88.91 -32.30 64.81
N LEU A 292 88.85 -32.01 63.50
CA LEU A 292 89.99 -31.60 62.69
C LEU A 292 90.67 -30.31 63.22
N LYS A 293 89.90 -29.36 63.78
CA LYS A 293 90.47 -28.19 64.49
C LYS A 293 91.23 -28.58 65.76
N ARG A 294 90.72 -29.53 66.54
CA ARG A 294 91.39 -30.03 67.76
C ARG A 294 92.64 -30.82 67.41
N GLU A 295 92.54 -31.75 66.48
CA GLU A 295 93.66 -32.54 65.95
C GLU A 295 94.73 -31.64 65.34
N LYS A 296 94.35 -30.58 64.61
CA LYS A 296 95.32 -29.58 64.12
C LYS A 296 96.08 -28.91 65.27
N ILE A 297 95.41 -28.51 66.35
CA ILE A 297 96.05 -27.88 67.53
C ILE A 297 96.98 -28.88 68.22
N GLU A 298 96.56 -30.14 68.34
CA GLU A 298 97.33 -31.23 68.92
C GLU A 298 98.56 -31.61 68.07
N PHE A 299 98.43 -31.64 66.75
CA PHE A 299 99.55 -31.79 65.82
C PHE A 299 100.48 -30.56 65.82
N GLU A 300 99.96 -29.34 65.94
CA GLU A 300 100.78 -28.12 66.02
C GLU A 300 101.57 -28.08 67.35
N ALA A 301 101.00 -28.56 68.45
CA ALA A 301 101.71 -28.77 69.71
C ALA A 301 102.77 -29.89 69.58
N SER A 302 102.39 -31.04 69.02
CA SER A 302 103.29 -32.18 68.77
C SER A 302 104.44 -31.83 67.82
N LEU A 303 104.22 -30.91 66.87
CA LEU A 303 105.23 -30.43 65.95
C LEU A 303 106.23 -29.53 66.68
N LYS A 304 105.76 -28.59 67.50
CA LYS A 304 106.62 -27.73 68.35
C LYS A 304 107.42 -28.57 69.35
N GLU A 305 106.81 -29.60 69.94
CA GLU A 305 107.51 -30.56 70.82
C GLU A 305 108.63 -31.31 70.06
N LYS A 306 108.34 -31.81 68.86
CA LYS A 306 109.36 -32.48 68.01
C LYS A 306 110.44 -31.52 67.51
N GLU A 307 110.08 -30.27 67.22
CA GLU A 307 111.01 -29.19 66.86
C GLU A 307 111.96 -28.86 68.02
N THR A 308 111.51 -28.97 69.28
CA THR A 308 112.40 -28.94 70.46
C THR A 308 113.19 -30.24 70.70
N SER A 309 112.68 -31.40 70.26
CA SER A 309 113.29 -32.72 70.52
C SER A 309 114.42 -33.11 69.54
N ILE A 310 114.39 -32.58 68.31
CA ILE A 310 115.32 -32.96 67.22
C ILE A 310 116.77 -32.44 67.41
N GLN A 311 117.06 -31.64 68.46
CA GLN A 311 118.40 -31.12 68.73
C GLN A 311 119.35 -32.07 69.50
N MET A 312 118.97 -33.31 69.83
CA MET A 312 119.83 -34.21 70.63
C MET A 312 120.03 -35.65 70.10
N SER A 313 121.30 -36.09 70.18
CA SER A 313 121.84 -37.46 70.10
C SER A 313 122.07 -38.11 68.72
N GLN A 314 123.06 -39.02 68.66
CA GLN A 314 123.65 -39.63 67.45
C GLN A 314 124.04 -41.12 67.68
N ALA A 315 124.26 -41.83 66.55
CA ALA A 315 125.27 -42.89 66.33
C ALA A 315 125.08 -44.36 66.83
N THR A 316 125.08 -45.30 65.85
CA THR A 316 125.72 -46.66 65.84
C THR A 316 125.28 -47.76 66.84
N GLY A 317 125.32 -49.08 66.54
CA GLY A 317 125.64 -49.86 65.32
C GLY A 317 125.92 -51.36 65.57
N ILE A 318 126.24 -52.14 64.50
CA ILE A 318 126.92 -53.48 64.47
C ILE A 318 126.11 -54.82 64.62
N LYS A 319 125.83 -55.44 63.46
CA LYS A 319 126.04 -56.85 62.97
C LYS A 319 126.23 -58.10 63.90
N GLN A 320 125.69 -59.25 63.43
CA GLN A 320 126.40 -60.45 62.85
C GLN A 320 126.19 -61.91 63.39
N ASN A 321 126.32 -62.87 62.46
CA ASN A 321 126.89 -64.25 62.54
C ASN A 321 126.02 -65.51 62.82
N ALA A 322 126.62 -66.67 62.51
CA ALA A 322 126.05 -68.02 62.35
C ALA A 322 127.12 -69.12 62.60
N LEU A 323 126.88 -70.36 62.11
CA LEU A 323 127.81 -71.50 61.91
C LEU A 323 128.03 -72.51 63.07
N LYS A 324 127.88 -73.82 62.78
CA LYS A 324 128.87 -74.95 62.93
C LYS A 324 128.16 -76.33 62.96
N GLU A 325 128.63 -77.46 62.41
CA GLU A 325 129.96 -78.01 61.99
C GLU A 325 130.59 -78.99 63.02
N ALA A 326 130.81 -80.26 62.62
CA ALA A 326 131.73 -81.22 63.23
C ALA A 326 132.02 -82.41 62.27
N LEU A 327 133.18 -83.09 62.43
CA LEU A 327 133.70 -84.19 61.59
C LEU A 327 134.43 -85.26 62.45
N SER A 328 134.58 -86.50 61.94
CA SER A 328 135.59 -87.57 62.23
C SER A 328 134.91 -88.95 62.07
N SER A 329 135.30 -89.91 61.20
CA SER A 329 136.60 -90.53 60.86
C SER A 329 137.03 -91.66 61.82
N GLY A 330 137.21 -92.90 61.31
CA GLY A 330 137.89 -93.99 62.03
C GLY A 330 137.48 -95.46 61.81
N SER A 331 137.80 -96.06 60.65
CA SER A 331 137.99 -97.52 60.40
C SER A 331 136.82 -98.53 60.56
N TYR A 332 136.52 -99.23 59.45
CA TYR A 332 135.67 -100.42 59.26
C TYR A 332 135.47 -101.35 60.48
N PRO A 333 134.23 -101.81 60.70
CA PRO A 333 133.89 -103.16 60.25
C PRO A 333 132.69 -103.21 59.28
N GLU A 334 132.95 -103.77 58.09
CA GLU A 334 132.08 -103.77 56.89
C GLU A 334 130.64 -104.29 57.13
N LYS A 335 130.43 -105.14 58.13
CA LYS A 335 129.12 -105.73 58.44
C LYS A 335 128.22 -104.83 59.30
N GLU A 336 128.77 -104.10 60.26
CA GLU A 336 127.98 -103.15 61.06
C GLU A 336 127.67 -101.88 60.27
N GLU A 337 128.59 -101.42 59.42
CA GLU A 337 128.32 -100.27 58.54
C GLU A 337 127.26 -100.61 57.49
N MET A 338 127.25 -101.85 56.97
CA MET A 338 126.15 -102.37 56.17
C MET A 338 124.84 -102.45 56.95
N GLU A 339 124.85 -102.87 58.22
CA GLU A 339 123.63 -102.93 59.05
C GLU A 339 123.12 -101.54 59.46
N ARG A 340 124.00 -100.58 59.75
CA ARG A 340 123.65 -99.15 59.94
C ARG A 340 123.10 -98.54 58.66
N SER A 341 123.72 -98.83 57.51
CA SER A 341 123.24 -98.36 56.21
C SER A 341 121.89 -98.98 55.85
N LEU A 342 121.66 -100.26 56.14
CA LEU A 342 120.35 -100.90 55.97
C LEU A 342 119.29 -100.28 56.90
N LYS A 343 119.63 -99.97 58.15
CA LYS A 343 118.71 -99.28 59.07
C LYS A 343 118.44 -97.82 58.66
N MET A 344 119.42 -97.14 58.07
CA MET A 344 119.23 -95.83 57.44
C MET A 344 118.33 -95.96 56.21
N PHE A 345 118.63 -96.83 55.24
CA PHE A 345 117.76 -97.06 54.09
C PHE A 345 116.35 -97.51 54.49
N GLU A 346 116.18 -98.31 55.56
CA GLU A 346 114.85 -98.67 56.08
C GLU A 346 114.12 -97.48 56.71
N LYS A 347 114.85 -96.58 57.39
CA LYS A 347 114.33 -95.31 57.92
C LYS A 347 113.94 -94.38 56.77
N ASP A 348 114.84 -94.13 55.83
CA ASP A 348 114.63 -93.26 54.67
C ASP A 348 113.48 -93.77 53.80
N LEU A 349 113.33 -95.10 53.66
CA LEU A 349 112.20 -95.73 52.97
C LEU A 349 110.89 -95.63 53.77
N LYS A 350 110.91 -95.59 55.10
CA LYS A 350 109.74 -95.26 55.95
C LYS A 350 109.38 -93.77 55.85
N GLU A 351 110.36 -92.88 55.83
CA GLU A 351 110.15 -91.44 55.69
C GLU A 351 109.61 -91.11 54.29
N ALA A 352 110.19 -91.66 53.22
CA ALA A 352 109.66 -91.56 51.86
C ALA A 352 108.25 -92.17 51.71
N ARG A 353 107.91 -93.24 52.45
CA ARG A 353 106.52 -93.74 52.54
C ARG A 353 105.60 -92.73 53.22
N GLN A 354 106.00 -92.15 54.35
CA GLN A 354 105.22 -91.11 55.03
C GLN A 354 105.05 -89.84 54.18
N GLU A 355 106.07 -89.44 53.42
CA GLU A 355 106.00 -88.30 52.50
C GLU A 355 105.10 -88.60 51.30
N ARG A 356 105.21 -89.79 50.70
CA ARG A 356 104.26 -90.29 49.70
C ARG A 356 102.82 -90.27 50.25
N ASP A 357 102.61 -90.71 51.49
CA ASP A 357 101.28 -90.81 52.08
C ASP A 357 100.71 -89.42 52.44
N LYS A 358 101.55 -88.48 52.89
CA LYS A 358 101.20 -87.04 53.01
C LYS A 358 100.87 -86.43 51.65
N ALA A 359 101.64 -86.74 50.60
CA ALA A 359 101.39 -86.27 49.24
C ALA A 359 100.08 -86.84 48.66
N LEU A 360 99.77 -88.12 48.95
CA LEU A 360 98.47 -88.73 48.60
C LEU A 360 97.32 -88.09 49.38
N GLN A 361 97.50 -87.73 50.66
CA GLN A 361 96.50 -86.98 51.43
C GLN A 361 96.28 -85.56 50.86
N GLN A 362 97.36 -84.85 50.49
CA GLN A 362 97.26 -83.54 49.84
C GLN A 362 96.62 -83.64 48.45
N LEU A 363 96.95 -84.65 47.65
CA LEU A 363 96.35 -84.93 46.34
C LEU A 363 94.85 -85.23 46.48
N ASN A 364 94.45 -86.04 47.47
CA ASN A 364 93.04 -86.31 47.76
C ASN A 364 92.31 -85.05 48.23
N ARG A 365 92.92 -84.20 49.08
CA ARG A 365 92.34 -82.93 49.50
C ARG A 365 92.19 -81.94 48.34
N LEU A 366 93.18 -81.86 47.44
CA LEU A 366 93.13 -81.03 46.24
C LEU A 366 92.06 -81.54 45.27
N LYS A 367 91.97 -82.86 45.07
CA LYS A 367 90.91 -83.48 44.26
C LYS A 367 89.52 -83.21 44.84
N GLN A 368 89.35 -83.33 46.15
CA GLN A 368 88.09 -83.04 46.83
C GLN A 368 87.70 -81.57 46.66
N HIS A 369 88.62 -80.63 46.90
CA HIS A 369 88.38 -79.19 46.70
C HIS A 369 88.11 -78.83 45.23
N LEU A 370 88.75 -79.50 44.27
CA LEU A 370 88.45 -79.33 42.84
C LEU A 370 87.04 -79.81 42.51
N LEU A 371 86.61 -80.95 43.06
CA LEU A 371 85.28 -81.52 42.84
C LEU A 371 84.18 -80.74 43.56
N GLU A 372 84.47 -80.19 44.75
CA GLU A 372 83.61 -79.22 45.45
C GLU A 372 83.45 -77.94 44.62
N LYS A 373 84.55 -77.36 44.11
CA LYS A 373 84.49 -76.19 43.22
C LYS A 373 83.73 -76.50 41.92
N GLU A 374 83.96 -77.66 41.31
CA GLU A 374 83.25 -78.12 40.11
C GLU A 374 81.74 -78.24 40.37
N SER A 375 81.34 -78.72 41.55
CA SER A 375 79.93 -78.75 41.96
C SER A 375 79.34 -77.36 42.24
N GLU A 376 80.08 -76.44 42.89
CA GLU A 376 79.65 -75.06 43.13
C GLU A 376 79.52 -74.25 41.82
N GLU A 377 80.43 -74.50 40.87
CA GLU A 377 80.41 -73.93 39.52
C GLU A 377 79.27 -74.51 38.68
N SER A 378 78.96 -75.80 38.83
CA SER A 378 77.77 -76.42 38.23
C SER A 378 76.46 -75.90 38.82
N GLU A 379 76.36 -75.73 40.13
CA GLU A 379 75.16 -75.20 40.80
C GLU A 379 74.89 -73.75 40.35
N LYS A 380 75.93 -72.92 40.21
CA LYS A 380 75.82 -71.56 39.65
C LYS A 380 75.43 -71.57 38.17
N MET A 381 75.95 -72.48 37.35
CA MET A 381 75.48 -72.63 35.96
C MET A 381 74.01 -73.02 35.89
N ASP A 382 73.51 -73.83 36.83
CA ASP A 382 72.08 -74.16 36.94
C ASP A 382 71.25 -72.97 37.47
N GLU A 383 71.77 -72.14 38.37
CA GLU A 383 71.12 -70.89 38.82
C GLU A 383 71.05 -69.83 37.71
N ASP A 384 72.16 -69.56 37.03
CA ASP A 384 72.21 -68.66 35.86
C ASP A 384 71.27 -69.17 34.75
N SER A 385 71.21 -70.48 34.52
CA SER A 385 70.28 -71.08 33.54
C SER A 385 68.82 -70.87 33.92
N LYS A 386 68.45 -70.98 35.21
CA LYS A 386 67.09 -70.66 35.69
C LYS A 386 66.77 -69.17 35.46
N LEU A 387 67.69 -68.28 35.86
CA LEU A 387 67.54 -66.83 35.72
C LEU A 387 67.41 -66.40 34.25
N ILE A 388 68.22 -66.96 33.35
CA ILE A 388 68.12 -66.72 31.90
C ILE A 388 66.74 -67.15 31.37
N GLU A 389 66.20 -68.28 31.84
CA GLU A 389 64.90 -68.79 31.37
C GLU A 389 63.71 -68.02 31.98
N GLU A 390 63.84 -67.44 33.17
CA GLU A 390 62.88 -66.48 33.72
C GLU A 390 62.91 -65.14 32.98
N LEU A 391 64.11 -64.65 32.63
CA LEU A 391 64.29 -63.46 31.79
C LEU A 391 63.73 -63.68 30.36
N ARG A 392 63.85 -64.88 29.80
CA ARG A 392 63.18 -65.24 28.52
C ARG A 392 61.67 -65.22 28.65
N ARG A 393 61.08 -65.93 29.61
CA ARG A 393 59.62 -65.98 29.81
C ARG A 393 59.00 -64.59 30.06
N THR A 394 59.68 -63.75 30.84
CA THR A 394 59.22 -62.37 31.08
C THR A 394 59.33 -61.48 29.83
N ASN A 395 60.38 -61.65 29.02
CA ASN A 395 60.53 -60.96 27.74
C ASN A 395 59.46 -61.44 26.72
N GLU A 396 59.22 -62.74 26.61
CA GLU A 396 58.15 -63.33 25.77
C GLU A 396 56.75 -62.81 26.19
N TYR A 397 56.47 -62.76 27.49
CA TYR A 397 55.23 -62.18 28.02
C TYR A 397 55.11 -60.69 27.67
N GLN A 398 56.18 -59.90 27.81
CA GLN A 398 56.21 -58.50 27.42
C GLN A 398 56.00 -58.32 25.90
N GLN A 399 56.62 -59.14 25.05
CA GLN A 399 56.40 -59.14 23.60
C GLN A 399 54.94 -59.46 23.24
N ALA A 400 54.33 -60.46 23.89
CA ALA A 400 52.92 -60.79 23.71
C ALA A 400 51.99 -59.65 24.14
N GLN A 401 52.29 -58.99 25.27
CA GLN A 401 51.55 -57.82 25.74
C GLN A 401 51.68 -56.63 24.78
N ILE A 402 52.89 -56.35 24.27
CA ILE A 402 53.14 -55.30 23.27
C ILE A 402 52.39 -55.58 21.97
N LEU A 403 52.41 -56.82 21.47
CA LEU A 403 51.65 -57.22 20.27
C LEU A 403 50.13 -57.10 20.47
N HIS A 404 49.61 -57.43 21.66
CA HIS A 404 48.20 -57.22 21.98
C HIS A 404 47.83 -55.72 21.98
N LEU A 405 48.65 -54.88 22.60
CA LEU A 405 48.44 -53.43 22.63
C LEU A 405 48.55 -52.79 21.24
N ASP A 406 49.53 -53.19 20.43
CA ASP A 406 49.72 -52.75 19.04
C ASP A 406 48.54 -53.14 18.14
N ASN A 407 48.04 -54.37 18.25
CA ASN A 407 46.83 -54.81 17.54
C ASN A 407 45.57 -54.06 18.00
N SER A 408 45.43 -53.80 19.31
CA SER A 408 44.33 -52.97 19.84
C SER A 408 44.40 -51.53 19.34
N LEU A 409 45.59 -50.92 19.32
CA LEU A 409 45.82 -49.58 18.76
C LEU A 409 45.50 -49.52 17.26
N LYS A 410 45.88 -50.53 16.47
CA LYS A 410 45.50 -50.63 15.05
C LYS A 410 43.99 -50.70 14.86
N GLN A 411 43.28 -51.47 15.69
CA GLN A 411 41.82 -51.56 15.65
C GLN A 411 41.15 -50.22 16.00
N VAL A 412 41.65 -49.52 17.03
CA VAL A 412 41.16 -48.18 17.42
C VAL A 412 41.46 -47.12 16.35
N ILE A 413 42.62 -47.21 15.68
CA ILE A 413 42.95 -46.32 14.54
C ILE A 413 42.00 -46.56 13.37
N ALA A 414 41.73 -47.83 13.02
CA ALA A 414 40.81 -48.19 11.95
C ALA A 414 39.39 -47.68 12.23
N SER A 415 38.82 -47.98 13.40
CA SER A 415 37.46 -47.54 13.75
C SER A 415 37.35 -46.01 13.87
N ARG A 416 38.39 -45.33 14.36
CA ARG A 416 38.46 -43.86 14.36
C ARG A 416 38.41 -43.29 12.94
N ASP A 417 39.13 -43.90 12.00
CA ASP A 417 39.22 -43.38 10.63
C ASP A 417 38.00 -43.77 9.77
N GLU A 418 37.34 -44.89 10.06
CA GLU A 418 35.97 -45.19 9.60
C GLU A 418 34.95 -44.16 10.11
N LEU A 419 34.99 -43.82 11.41
CA LEU A 419 34.11 -42.79 12.00
C LEU A 419 34.33 -41.40 11.37
N LYS A 420 35.57 -41.05 11.00
CA LYS A 420 35.84 -39.81 10.23
C LYS A 420 35.18 -39.86 8.86
N MET A 421 35.34 -40.94 8.10
CA MET A 421 34.74 -41.09 6.76
C MET A 421 33.21 -41.01 6.82
N ASN A 422 32.59 -41.61 7.83
CA ASN A 422 31.15 -41.52 8.07
C ASN A 422 30.71 -40.09 8.41
N ASN A 423 31.43 -39.41 9.32
CA ASN A 423 31.16 -38.02 9.68
C ASN A 423 31.38 -37.04 8.51
N GLU A 424 32.41 -37.23 7.69
CA GLU A 424 32.66 -36.45 6.48
C GLU A 424 31.53 -36.65 5.44
N LEU A 425 31.03 -37.87 5.29
CA LEU A 425 29.87 -38.20 4.45
C LEU A 425 28.55 -37.59 4.99
N GLU A 426 28.34 -37.57 6.31
CA GLU A 426 27.18 -36.94 6.93
C GLU A 426 27.22 -35.41 6.82
N VAL A 427 28.39 -34.80 7.04
CA VAL A 427 28.63 -33.37 6.79
C VAL A 427 28.41 -33.04 5.31
N GLN A 428 28.78 -33.91 4.38
CA GLN A 428 28.53 -33.69 2.96
C GLN A 428 27.03 -33.77 2.61
N LYS A 429 26.30 -34.78 3.10
CA LYS A 429 24.83 -34.87 2.96
C LYS A 429 24.12 -33.65 3.57
N ALA A 430 24.60 -33.16 4.71
CA ALA A 430 24.04 -31.97 5.36
C ALA A 430 24.26 -30.69 4.53
N LYS A 431 25.43 -30.51 3.90
CA LYS A 431 25.68 -29.42 2.95
C LYS A 431 24.74 -29.50 1.75
N GLU A 432 24.63 -30.69 1.14
CA GLU A 432 23.76 -30.92 -0.03
C GLU A 432 22.29 -30.60 0.32
N ALA A 433 21.81 -31.00 1.50
CA ALA A 433 20.48 -30.65 1.98
C ALA A 433 20.29 -29.14 2.22
N VAL A 434 21.31 -28.44 2.74
CA VAL A 434 21.30 -26.97 2.91
C VAL A 434 21.31 -26.25 1.56
N GLU A 435 22.09 -26.72 0.59
CA GLU A 435 22.08 -26.20 -0.79
C GLU A 435 20.71 -26.41 -1.45
N ASP A 436 20.08 -27.56 -1.22
CA ASP A 436 18.73 -27.85 -1.72
C ASP A 436 17.65 -26.95 -1.10
N LEU A 437 17.75 -26.66 0.21
CA LEU A 437 16.87 -25.72 0.90
C LEU A 437 17.12 -24.27 0.43
N ASN A 438 18.37 -23.87 0.21
CA ASN A 438 18.72 -22.55 -0.34
C ASN A 438 18.21 -22.39 -1.78
N ARG A 439 18.28 -23.42 -2.63
CA ARG A 439 17.68 -23.42 -3.98
C ARG A 439 16.16 -23.26 -3.92
N LYS A 440 15.49 -23.94 -2.99
CA LYS A 440 14.03 -23.80 -2.76
C LYS A 440 13.68 -22.40 -2.25
N LEU A 441 14.44 -21.87 -1.30
CA LEU A 441 14.27 -20.52 -0.77
C LEU A 441 14.42 -19.43 -1.85
N ALA A 442 15.44 -19.53 -2.70
CA ALA A 442 15.65 -18.63 -3.83
C ALA A 442 14.50 -18.70 -4.85
N SER A 443 14.00 -19.91 -5.17
CA SER A 443 12.84 -20.10 -6.03
C SER A 443 11.56 -19.48 -5.44
N CYS A 444 11.34 -19.63 -4.13
CA CYS A 444 10.25 -18.96 -3.42
C CYS A 444 10.39 -17.43 -3.45
N ALA A 445 11.60 -16.89 -3.25
CA ALA A 445 11.86 -15.44 -3.30
C ALA A 445 11.57 -14.86 -4.70
N ILE A 446 12.02 -15.52 -5.78
CA ILE A 446 11.72 -15.13 -7.17
C ILE A 446 10.21 -15.19 -7.45
N THR A 447 9.53 -16.21 -6.91
CA THR A 447 8.07 -16.35 -7.03
C THR A 447 7.32 -15.22 -6.32
N ILE A 448 7.75 -14.86 -5.10
CA ILE A 448 7.20 -13.73 -4.33
C ILE A 448 7.42 -12.43 -5.10
N GLU A 449 8.62 -12.18 -5.63
CA GLU A 449 8.90 -10.94 -6.37
C GLU A 449 8.09 -10.85 -7.68
N THR A 450 7.90 -11.97 -8.37
CA THR A 450 6.98 -12.03 -9.52
C THR A 450 5.56 -11.64 -9.11
N LYS A 451 5.08 -12.07 -7.93
CA LYS A 451 3.77 -11.68 -7.40
C LYS A 451 3.72 -10.25 -6.88
N ASN A 452 4.81 -9.68 -6.38
CA ASN A 452 4.90 -8.25 -6.05
C ASN A 452 4.69 -7.39 -7.31
N VAL A 453 5.34 -7.75 -8.42
CA VAL A 453 5.17 -7.07 -9.72
C VAL A 453 3.74 -7.25 -10.26
N GLU A 454 3.14 -8.44 -10.18
CA GLU A 454 1.72 -8.64 -10.54
C GLU A 454 0.79 -7.76 -9.71
N LEU A 455 1.00 -7.65 -8.39
CA LEU A 455 0.20 -6.81 -7.50
C LEU A 455 0.39 -5.32 -7.78
N GLN A 456 1.61 -4.86 -8.07
CA GLN A 456 1.89 -3.48 -8.45
C GLN A 456 1.24 -3.11 -9.78
N ASN A 457 1.24 -4.03 -10.76
CA ASN A 457 0.54 -3.85 -12.03
C ASN A 457 -0.98 -3.77 -11.83
N LEU A 458 -1.56 -4.66 -11.01
CA LEU A 458 -2.98 -4.61 -10.65
C LEU A 458 -3.36 -3.33 -9.90
N GLN A 459 -2.53 -2.86 -8.97
CA GLN A 459 -2.72 -1.58 -8.28
C GLN A 459 -2.68 -0.39 -9.25
N THR A 460 -1.77 -0.42 -10.23
CA THR A 460 -1.67 0.61 -11.29
C THR A 460 -2.93 0.64 -12.15
N VAL A 461 -3.42 -0.53 -12.59
CA VAL A 461 -4.66 -0.67 -13.37
C VAL A 461 -5.89 -0.23 -12.58
N LEU A 462 -5.97 -0.55 -11.28
CA LEU A 462 -7.05 -0.06 -10.40
C LEU A 462 -7.00 1.46 -10.20
N GLY A 463 -5.80 2.06 -10.14
CA GLY A 463 -5.63 3.52 -10.17
C GLY A 463 -6.12 4.14 -11.48
N GLN A 464 -5.82 3.52 -12.62
CA GLN A 464 -6.30 3.95 -13.95
C GLN A 464 -7.83 3.91 -14.03
N TYR A 465 -8.47 2.79 -13.64
CA TYR A 465 -9.93 2.70 -13.59
C TYR A 465 -10.56 3.72 -12.63
N SER A 466 -9.88 4.06 -11.53
CA SER A 466 -10.39 5.06 -10.59
C SER A 466 -10.41 6.47 -11.20
N ALA A 467 -9.37 6.82 -11.97
CA ALA A 467 -9.32 8.06 -12.74
C ALA A 467 -10.31 8.07 -13.93
N GLU A 468 -10.50 6.93 -14.60
CA GLU A 468 -11.51 6.77 -15.66
C GLU A 468 -12.94 6.99 -15.13
N ILE A 469 -13.24 6.49 -13.93
CA ILE A 469 -14.52 6.73 -13.24
C ILE A 469 -14.70 8.22 -12.92
N GLU A 470 -13.68 8.91 -12.39
CA GLU A 470 -13.76 10.35 -12.09
C GLU A 470 -14.01 11.20 -13.36
N VAL A 471 -13.38 10.83 -14.48
CA VAL A 471 -13.61 11.44 -15.80
C VAL A 471 -15.01 11.12 -16.34
N MET A 472 -15.50 9.88 -16.18
CA MET A 472 -16.85 9.49 -16.57
C MET A 472 -17.91 10.26 -15.77
N GLU A 473 -17.73 10.42 -14.47
CA GLU A 473 -18.61 11.26 -13.64
C GLU A 473 -18.56 12.74 -14.05
N SER A 474 -17.40 13.27 -14.46
CA SER A 474 -17.35 14.65 -14.97
C SER A 474 -18.10 14.80 -16.30
N LEU A 475 -17.96 13.82 -17.20
CA LEU A 475 -18.70 13.79 -18.45
C LEU A 475 -20.21 13.66 -18.22
N GLU A 476 -20.66 12.86 -17.24
CA GLU A 476 -22.08 12.75 -16.90
C GLU A 476 -22.64 14.06 -16.31
N ARG A 477 -21.87 14.77 -15.48
CA ARG A 477 -22.21 16.10 -14.98
C ARG A 477 -22.36 17.12 -16.11
N ASP A 478 -21.40 17.17 -17.04
CA ASP A 478 -21.47 18.07 -18.20
C ASP A 478 -22.63 17.73 -19.14
N LEU A 479 -22.93 16.43 -19.32
CA LEU A 479 -24.10 15.98 -20.10
C LEU A 479 -25.42 16.38 -19.41
N ALA A 480 -25.49 16.32 -18.08
CA ALA A 480 -26.65 16.79 -17.32
C ALA A 480 -26.87 18.30 -17.48
N LEU A 481 -25.81 19.11 -17.39
CA LEU A 481 -25.87 20.55 -17.67
C LEU A 481 -26.28 20.84 -19.12
N ALA A 482 -25.74 20.12 -20.10
CA ALA A 482 -26.12 20.27 -21.51
C ALA A 482 -27.60 19.91 -21.75
N ARG A 483 -28.14 18.90 -21.06
CA ARG A 483 -29.58 18.57 -21.07
C ARG A 483 -30.42 19.68 -20.43
N GLU A 484 -29.97 20.29 -19.33
CA GLU A 484 -30.66 21.41 -18.68
C GLU A 484 -30.69 22.65 -19.58
N HIS A 485 -29.57 23.02 -20.21
CA HIS A 485 -29.52 24.11 -21.18
C HIS A 485 -30.40 23.85 -22.40
N SER A 486 -30.42 22.61 -22.92
CA SER A 486 -31.31 22.20 -24.01
C SER A 486 -32.79 22.29 -23.61
N ALA A 487 -33.15 21.90 -22.38
CA ALA A 487 -34.49 22.03 -21.85
C ALA A 487 -34.93 23.51 -21.74
N LYS A 488 -34.07 24.38 -21.19
CA LYS A 488 -34.32 25.84 -21.10
C LYS A 488 -34.50 26.49 -22.47
N LEU A 489 -33.69 26.12 -23.47
CA LEU A 489 -33.85 26.60 -24.84
C LEU A 489 -35.15 26.08 -25.47
N SER A 490 -35.57 24.83 -25.17
CA SER A 490 -36.85 24.28 -25.61
C SER A 490 -38.06 24.94 -24.94
N GLU A 491 -37.91 25.41 -23.70
CA GLU A 491 -38.92 26.18 -22.97
C GLU A 491 -39.08 27.59 -23.58
N GLN A 492 -37.98 28.33 -23.74
CA GLN A 492 -37.96 29.63 -24.42
C GLN A 492 -38.51 29.55 -25.86
N LEU A 493 -38.27 28.45 -26.58
CA LEU A 493 -38.84 28.21 -27.92
C LEU A 493 -40.36 27.98 -27.89
N LYS A 494 -40.91 27.39 -26.83
CA LYS A 494 -42.37 27.24 -26.65
C LYS A 494 -43.02 28.57 -26.28
N ASP A 495 -42.41 29.34 -25.39
CA ASP A 495 -42.93 30.64 -24.96
C ASP A 495 -42.96 31.63 -26.14
N THR A 496 -41.88 31.69 -26.91
CA THR A 496 -41.83 32.51 -28.13
C THR A 496 -42.82 32.03 -29.19
N HIS A 497 -43.01 30.70 -29.37
CA HIS A 497 -44.05 30.18 -30.26
C HIS A 497 -45.47 30.53 -29.78
N TYR A 498 -45.75 30.48 -28.48
CA TYR A 498 -47.03 30.89 -27.90
C TYR A 498 -47.29 32.38 -28.11
N GLN A 499 -46.30 33.25 -27.90
CA GLN A 499 -46.40 34.68 -28.19
C GLN A 499 -46.63 34.96 -29.69
N ILE A 500 -46.03 34.17 -30.58
CA ILE A 500 -46.28 34.24 -32.04
C ILE A 500 -47.73 33.86 -32.38
N GLU A 501 -48.28 32.80 -31.78
CA GLU A 501 -49.68 32.42 -32.02
C GLU A 501 -50.69 33.39 -31.39
N MET A 502 -50.39 33.97 -30.22
CA MET A 502 -51.22 35.02 -29.61
C MET A 502 -51.25 36.29 -30.48
N SER A 503 -50.10 36.83 -30.87
CA SER A 503 -50.00 38.02 -31.74
C SER A 503 -50.53 37.77 -33.16
N LYS A 504 -50.47 36.52 -33.65
CA LYS A 504 -51.15 36.08 -34.88
C LYS A 504 -52.68 36.08 -34.71
N GLY A 505 -53.21 35.57 -33.61
CA GLY A 505 -54.64 35.63 -33.29
C GLY A 505 -55.16 37.07 -33.15
N GLU A 506 -54.40 37.94 -32.51
CA GLU A 506 -54.69 39.38 -32.44
C GLU A 506 -54.70 40.03 -33.83
N LYS A 507 -53.72 39.71 -34.68
CA LYS A 507 -53.67 40.17 -36.08
C LYS A 507 -54.85 39.67 -36.90
N GLU A 508 -55.24 38.41 -36.76
CA GLU A 508 -56.41 37.83 -37.45
C GLU A 508 -57.71 38.50 -36.98
N HIS A 509 -57.85 38.78 -35.68
CA HIS A 509 -58.97 39.55 -35.13
C HIS A 509 -58.99 41.00 -35.65
N LEU A 510 -57.85 41.70 -35.69
CA LEU A 510 -57.75 43.05 -36.26
C LEU A 510 -58.07 43.08 -37.76
N LEU A 511 -57.65 42.07 -38.53
CA LEU A 511 -58.03 41.92 -39.94
C LEU A 511 -59.54 41.66 -40.10
N ALA A 512 -60.16 40.88 -39.21
CA ALA A 512 -61.60 40.68 -39.21
C ALA A 512 -62.39 41.96 -38.87
N GLN A 513 -61.91 42.76 -37.91
CA GLN A 513 -62.47 44.09 -37.60
C GLN A 513 -62.30 45.06 -38.78
N LEU A 514 -61.12 45.09 -39.41
CA LEU A 514 -60.86 45.90 -40.60
C LEU A 514 -61.80 45.52 -41.75
N ALA A 515 -61.97 44.22 -42.04
CA ALA A 515 -62.92 43.73 -43.03
C ALA A 515 -64.40 43.98 -42.65
N GLN A 516 -64.72 44.22 -41.38
CA GLN A 516 -66.04 44.74 -40.97
C GLN A 516 -66.17 46.25 -41.21
N ALA A 517 -65.14 47.03 -40.85
CA ALA A 517 -65.11 48.47 -41.09
C ALA A 517 -65.16 48.79 -42.59
N GLU A 518 -64.42 48.07 -43.43
CA GLU A 518 -64.46 48.19 -44.90
C GLU A 518 -65.87 47.93 -45.45
N ARG A 519 -66.56 46.88 -44.98
CA ARG A 519 -67.96 46.60 -45.36
C ARG A 519 -68.89 47.73 -44.96
N MET A 520 -68.80 48.23 -43.72
CA MET A 520 -69.62 49.36 -43.25
C MET A 520 -69.33 50.64 -44.04
N CYS A 521 -68.07 50.91 -44.37
CA CYS A 521 -67.66 52.03 -45.22
C CYS A 521 -68.18 51.87 -46.66
N GLU A 522 -68.16 50.67 -47.23
CA GLU A 522 -68.63 50.39 -48.59
C GLU A 522 -70.17 50.48 -48.69
N GLU A 523 -70.90 50.00 -47.68
CA GLU A 523 -72.33 50.31 -47.56
C GLU A 523 -72.57 51.82 -47.35
N GLY A 524 -71.70 52.50 -46.60
CA GLY A 524 -71.71 53.94 -46.42
C GLY A 524 -71.59 54.69 -47.75
N LYS A 525 -70.61 54.33 -48.59
CA LYS A 525 -70.46 54.84 -49.96
C LYS A 525 -71.71 54.59 -50.80
N LYS A 526 -72.31 53.40 -50.73
CA LYS A 526 -73.55 53.07 -51.46
C LYS A 526 -74.75 53.91 -51.00
N ARG A 527 -74.88 54.16 -49.69
CA ARG A 527 -75.89 55.07 -49.12
C ARG A 527 -75.64 56.53 -49.58
N VAL A 528 -74.39 56.99 -49.56
CA VAL A 528 -74.01 58.34 -50.02
C VAL A 528 -74.27 58.51 -51.52
N SER A 529 -73.83 57.56 -52.36
CA SER A 529 -74.06 57.59 -53.81
C SER A 529 -75.56 57.63 -54.16
N LYS A 530 -76.39 56.83 -53.47
CA LYS A 530 -77.85 56.92 -53.63
C LYS A 530 -78.41 58.29 -53.22
N LEU A 531 -77.93 58.86 -52.11
CA LEU A 531 -78.33 60.20 -51.69
C LEU A 531 -77.84 61.29 -52.65
N GLU A 532 -76.68 61.12 -53.29
CA GLU A 532 -76.16 62.01 -54.33
C GLU A 532 -77.00 61.91 -55.61
N GLU A 533 -77.37 60.70 -56.06
CA GLU A 533 -78.34 60.51 -57.14
C GLU A 533 -79.69 61.17 -56.83
N ASP A 534 -80.22 61.00 -55.63
CA ASP A 534 -81.53 61.52 -55.23
C ASP A 534 -81.48 63.05 -55.06
N ASN A 535 -80.35 63.61 -54.59
CA ASN A 535 -80.10 65.06 -54.62
C ASN A 535 -80.05 65.59 -56.06
N GLU A 536 -79.43 64.86 -56.97
CA GLU A 536 -79.30 65.22 -58.39
C GLU A 536 -80.63 65.10 -59.15
N LYS A 537 -81.49 64.14 -58.77
CA LYS A 537 -82.91 64.09 -59.22
C LYS A 537 -83.69 65.32 -58.71
N LEU A 538 -83.52 65.71 -57.44
CA LEU A 538 -84.16 66.89 -56.85
C LEU A 538 -83.67 68.20 -57.49
N ARG A 539 -82.37 68.33 -57.78
CA ARG A 539 -81.78 69.47 -58.52
C ARG A 539 -82.39 69.62 -59.91
N ARG A 540 -82.47 68.53 -60.68
CA ARG A 540 -83.10 68.55 -62.01
C ARG A 540 -84.60 68.83 -61.96
N ALA A 541 -85.31 68.35 -60.93
CA ALA A 541 -86.72 68.70 -60.72
C ALA A 541 -86.90 70.19 -60.37
N LEU A 542 -86.03 70.75 -59.53
CA LEU A 542 -86.00 72.17 -59.19
C LEU A 542 -85.70 73.02 -60.44
N GLU A 543 -84.68 72.67 -61.23
CA GLU A 543 -84.30 73.34 -62.46
C GLU A 543 -85.43 73.30 -63.51
N GLN A 544 -86.12 72.16 -63.67
CA GLN A 544 -87.31 72.06 -64.52
C GLN A 544 -88.45 72.97 -64.03
N SER A 545 -88.66 73.06 -62.70
CA SER A 545 -89.67 73.96 -62.13
C SER A 545 -89.32 75.44 -62.32
N MET A 546 -88.03 75.80 -62.17
CA MET A 546 -87.50 77.14 -62.42
C MET A 546 -87.61 77.52 -63.90
N THR A 547 -87.29 76.59 -64.81
CA THR A 547 -87.41 76.78 -66.26
C THR A 547 -88.88 76.94 -66.67
N ARG A 548 -89.78 76.16 -66.08
CA ARG A 548 -91.23 76.31 -66.29
C ARG A 548 -91.73 77.66 -65.77
N LEU A 549 -91.29 78.09 -64.59
CA LEU A 549 -91.67 79.38 -64.00
C LEU A 549 -91.20 80.55 -64.87
N ASN A 550 -89.90 80.58 -65.23
CA ASN A 550 -89.33 81.61 -66.08
C ASN A 550 -90.02 81.68 -67.46
N ARG A 551 -90.33 80.52 -68.06
CA ARG A 551 -91.09 80.46 -69.32
C ARG A 551 -92.52 80.98 -69.17
N MET A 552 -93.14 80.81 -68.00
CA MET A 552 -94.48 81.34 -67.71
C MET A 552 -94.49 82.82 -67.30
N SER A 553 -93.35 83.42 -66.94
CA SER A 553 -93.22 84.86 -66.65
C SER A 553 -92.75 85.70 -67.85
N MET A 554 -92.01 85.13 -68.81
CA MET A 554 -91.56 85.91 -69.98
C MET A 554 -92.69 86.33 -70.92
N ASP A 555 -93.81 85.59 -70.96
CA ASP A 555 -94.96 85.89 -71.83
C ASP A 555 -95.96 86.90 -71.23
N SER A 556 -95.88 87.23 -69.93
CA SER A 556 -96.89 88.09 -69.25
C SER A 556 -96.59 89.59 -69.30
N ASP A 557 -95.32 89.98 -69.37
CA ASP A 557 -94.92 91.31 -68.88
C ASP A 557 -94.91 92.42 -69.96
N PHE A 558 -95.16 92.09 -71.22
CA PHE A 558 -95.06 93.02 -72.35
C PHE A 558 -96.40 93.41 -73.03
N PHE A 559 -97.54 92.85 -72.59
CA PHE A 559 -98.83 93.06 -73.27
C PHE A 559 -99.98 93.44 -72.34
N VAL A 560 -100.13 94.74 -72.06
CA VAL A 560 -101.38 95.30 -71.53
C VAL A 560 -102.44 95.25 -72.64
N ASP A 561 -103.56 94.54 -72.42
CA ASP A 561 -104.63 94.42 -73.43
C ASP A 561 -105.08 95.81 -73.92
N ARG A 562 -104.99 96.03 -75.24
CA ARG A 562 -105.43 97.24 -75.93
C ARG A 562 -106.85 97.65 -75.55
N ARG A 563 -107.74 96.71 -75.21
CA ARG A 563 -109.09 97.00 -74.71
C ARG A 563 -109.09 97.69 -73.35
N ILE A 564 -108.19 97.32 -72.44
CA ILE A 564 -108.01 97.98 -71.14
C ILE A 564 -107.48 99.40 -71.36
N VAL A 565 -106.45 99.56 -72.20
CA VAL A 565 -105.88 100.88 -72.56
C VAL A 565 -106.93 101.81 -73.16
N ILE A 566 -107.72 101.32 -74.13
CA ILE A 566 -108.82 102.09 -74.73
C ILE A 566 -109.87 102.44 -73.68
N LYS A 567 -110.26 101.51 -72.81
CA LYS A 567 -111.29 101.75 -71.79
C LYS A 567 -110.84 102.77 -70.73
N LEU A 568 -109.55 102.77 -70.37
CA LEU A 568 -108.96 103.80 -69.51
C LEU A 568 -109.00 105.18 -70.18
N LEU A 569 -108.54 105.30 -71.44
CA LEU A 569 -108.64 106.54 -72.22
C LEU A 569 -110.07 107.05 -72.34
N VAL A 570 -111.03 106.17 -72.69
CA VAL A 570 -112.45 106.53 -72.81
C VAL A 570 -113.03 106.96 -71.46
N THR A 571 -112.69 106.30 -70.36
CA THR A 571 -113.16 106.72 -69.02
C THR A 571 -112.52 108.02 -68.54
N TYR A 572 -111.27 108.31 -68.93
CA TYR A 572 -110.62 109.59 -68.64
C TYR A 572 -111.33 110.77 -69.31
N PHE A 573 -111.71 110.64 -70.60
CA PHE A 573 -112.51 111.65 -71.28
C PHE A 573 -113.96 111.71 -70.76
N GLN A 574 -114.62 110.56 -70.56
CA GLN A 574 -116.02 110.52 -70.07
C GLN A 574 -116.18 111.08 -68.65
N ARG A 575 -115.18 110.92 -67.78
CA ARG A 575 -115.19 111.45 -66.40
C ARG A 575 -114.51 112.82 -66.31
N ASN A 576 -114.55 113.60 -67.37
CA ASN A 576 -114.14 115.01 -67.43
C ASN A 576 -112.70 115.25 -66.91
N HIS A 577 -111.75 114.43 -67.40
CA HIS A 577 -110.33 114.45 -67.04
C HIS A 577 -110.01 114.12 -65.55
N SER A 578 -110.75 113.17 -64.96
CA SER A 578 -110.53 112.71 -63.58
C SER A 578 -109.10 112.20 -63.33
N LYS A 579 -108.39 112.84 -62.39
CA LYS A 579 -107.00 112.49 -62.01
C LYS A 579 -106.81 111.04 -61.57
N GLU A 580 -107.80 110.42 -60.94
CA GLU A 580 -107.74 109.02 -60.49
C GLU A 580 -107.56 108.02 -61.65
N VAL A 581 -108.23 108.28 -62.79
CA VAL A 581 -108.07 107.45 -63.99
C VAL A 581 -106.71 107.70 -64.65
N LEU A 582 -106.19 108.93 -64.56
CA LEU A 582 -104.84 109.25 -65.03
C LEU A 582 -103.75 108.57 -64.19
N ASP A 583 -103.89 108.56 -62.87
CA ASP A 583 -103.03 107.80 -61.95
C ASP A 583 -103.05 106.29 -62.23
N LEU A 584 -104.24 105.74 -62.47
CA LEU A 584 -104.40 104.33 -62.84
C LEU A 584 -103.78 104.02 -64.21
N MET A 585 -103.91 104.93 -65.20
CA MET A 585 -103.22 104.82 -66.49
C MET A 585 -101.70 104.85 -66.33
N VAL A 586 -101.17 105.80 -65.55
CA VAL A 586 -99.73 105.91 -65.25
C VAL A 586 -99.20 104.60 -64.66
N ARG A 587 -99.95 103.99 -63.73
CA ARG A 587 -99.57 102.75 -63.05
C ARG A 587 -99.74 101.49 -63.91
N MET A 588 -100.75 101.43 -64.79
CA MET A 588 -100.99 100.27 -65.66
C MET A 588 -100.20 100.29 -66.98
N LEU A 589 -99.90 101.46 -67.54
CA LEU A 589 -99.10 101.59 -68.76
C LEU A 589 -97.60 101.81 -68.48
N GLY A 590 -97.19 101.92 -67.21
CA GLY A 590 -95.79 102.07 -66.83
C GLY A 590 -95.15 103.37 -67.31
N PHE A 591 -95.86 104.50 -67.22
CA PHE A 591 -95.34 105.79 -67.68
C PHE A 591 -94.03 106.14 -66.97
N SER A 592 -93.00 106.55 -67.72
CA SER A 592 -91.73 107.03 -67.13
C SER A 592 -91.93 108.32 -66.33
N ASP A 593 -91.04 108.62 -65.38
CA ASP A 593 -91.19 109.77 -64.49
C ASP A 593 -91.17 111.12 -65.23
N GLU A 594 -90.50 111.21 -66.39
CA GLU A 594 -90.57 112.37 -67.29
C GLU A 594 -91.98 112.57 -67.89
N ASP A 595 -92.68 111.48 -68.21
CA ASP A 595 -94.05 111.54 -68.74
C ASP A 595 -95.07 111.80 -67.63
N LYS A 596 -94.83 111.30 -66.40
CA LYS A 596 -95.59 111.70 -65.20
C LYS A 596 -95.48 113.20 -64.93
N GLN A 597 -94.31 113.81 -65.17
CA GLN A 597 -94.12 115.26 -65.11
C GLN A 597 -94.89 115.98 -66.22
N ARG A 598 -94.81 115.52 -67.48
CA ARG A 598 -95.53 116.13 -68.63
C ARG A 598 -97.06 116.17 -68.46
N ILE A 599 -97.65 115.28 -67.66
CA ILE A 599 -99.10 115.23 -67.38
C ILE A 599 -99.51 115.85 -66.02
N GLY A 600 -98.60 116.54 -65.32
CA GLY A 600 -98.93 117.35 -64.15
C GLY A 600 -99.25 116.57 -62.86
N MET A 601 -98.70 115.35 -62.70
CA MET A 601 -98.90 114.49 -61.52
C MET A 601 -97.72 114.56 -60.54
N ALA A 602 -97.41 115.76 -60.05
CA ALA A 602 -96.28 115.97 -59.14
C ALA A 602 -96.60 115.76 -57.65
N GLN A 603 -95.56 115.36 -56.91
CA GLN A 603 -95.31 115.66 -55.48
C GLN A 603 -96.03 114.81 -54.40
N GLN A 604 -95.26 114.39 -53.38
CA GLN A 604 -95.63 113.57 -52.19
C GLN A 604 -95.91 112.06 -52.49
N GLY A 605 -95.53 111.07 -51.66
CA GLY A 605 -94.61 111.03 -50.51
C GLY A 605 -94.67 109.70 -49.70
N ALA A 606 -93.55 109.31 -49.03
CA ALA A 606 -93.38 108.18 -48.07
C ALA A 606 -93.60 106.71 -48.58
N GLY A 607 -93.02 105.66 -47.98
CA GLY A 607 -91.93 105.58 -46.99
C GLY A 607 -91.76 104.21 -46.28
N LYS A 608 -90.50 103.81 -45.97
CA LYS A 608 -90.01 102.73 -45.05
C LYS A 608 -90.35 101.23 -45.30
N GLY A 609 -89.30 100.41 -45.44
CA GLY A 609 -89.01 99.34 -44.45
C GLY A 609 -88.73 97.88 -44.90
N VAL A 610 -88.33 97.07 -43.90
CA VAL A 610 -88.46 95.58 -43.78
C VAL A 610 -87.33 94.65 -44.33
N VAL A 611 -86.31 94.44 -43.46
CA VAL A 611 -85.55 93.21 -43.07
C VAL A 611 -85.31 91.96 -43.97
N ARG A 612 -84.07 91.42 -43.81
CA ARG A 612 -83.68 90.01 -43.49
C ARG A 612 -83.47 88.96 -44.61
N GLY A 613 -82.33 88.26 -44.51
CA GLY A 613 -82.03 86.97 -45.17
C GLY A 613 -80.90 87.03 -46.21
N VAL A 614 -80.30 85.92 -46.68
CA VAL A 614 -80.36 84.51 -46.23
C VAL A 614 -78.99 83.82 -46.47
N LEU A 615 -78.56 83.06 -45.45
CA LEU A 615 -77.70 81.86 -45.42
C LEU A 615 -77.28 81.17 -46.75
N GLY A 616 -75.99 80.79 -46.84
CA GLY A 616 -75.47 79.73 -47.73
C GLY A 616 -73.96 79.86 -48.03
N LEU A 617 -73.19 78.81 -48.36
CA LEU A 617 -73.41 77.35 -48.38
C LEU A 617 -72.04 76.61 -48.21
N PRO A 618 -71.98 75.28 -47.95
CA PRO A 618 -70.76 74.60 -47.49
C PRO A 618 -70.10 73.60 -48.46
N GLY A 619 -68.81 73.34 -48.22
CA GLY A 619 -68.27 71.97 -48.10
C GLY A 619 -67.65 71.27 -49.33
N ARG A 620 -66.81 70.26 -49.01
CA ARG A 620 -66.05 69.33 -49.87
C ARG A 620 -64.80 69.89 -50.60
N LEU A 621 -63.69 69.16 -50.79
CA LEU A 621 -63.18 67.88 -50.22
C LEU A 621 -61.64 67.73 -50.49
N VAL A 622 -60.94 66.97 -49.63
CA VAL A 622 -59.72 66.12 -49.91
C VAL A 622 -58.41 66.79 -50.40
N GLY A 623 -57.24 66.35 -49.92
CA GLY A 623 -55.98 66.73 -50.61
C GLY A 623 -54.58 66.22 -50.20
N GLY A 624 -54.27 65.87 -48.94
CA GLY A 624 -53.03 65.13 -48.58
C GLY A 624 -51.65 65.84 -48.55
N ILE A 625 -50.88 65.56 -47.48
CA ILE A 625 -49.40 65.55 -47.35
C ILE A 625 -48.59 66.84 -47.66
N LEU A 626 -48.04 67.51 -46.62
CA LEU A 626 -46.59 67.47 -46.25
C LEU A 626 -46.19 68.57 -45.23
N GLY A 627 -45.48 68.18 -44.15
CA GLY A 627 -44.33 68.94 -43.62
C GLY A 627 -44.49 70.11 -42.63
N GLY A 628 -44.37 69.81 -41.33
CA GLY A 628 -43.42 70.50 -40.43
C GLY A 628 -43.85 71.73 -39.60
N GLY A 629 -43.62 71.66 -38.28
CA GLY A 629 -43.48 72.85 -37.42
C GLY A 629 -44.10 72.76 -36.02
N GLY A 630 -43.28 72.50 -34.98
CA GLY A 630 -43.61 72.77 -33.57
C GLY A 630 -44.31 71.65 -32.79
N GLY A 631 -43.71 71.24 -31.66
CA GLY A 631 -44.38 70.56 -30.53
C GLY A 631 -44.45 71.50 -29.31
N PRO A 632 -44.55 71.00 -28.06
CA PRO A 632 -44.62 69.59 -27.63
C PRO A 632 -45.76 69.32 -26.61
N VAL A 633 -45.62 68.25 -25.82
CA VAL A 633 -46.39 67.85 -24.61
C VAL A 633 -47.68 67.06 -24.86
N GLU A 634 -47.66 65.83 -24.36
CA GLU A 634 -48.77 64.86 -24.26
C GLU A 634 -49.48 64.99 -22.90
N ALA A 635 -50.66 64.37 -22.75
CA ALA A 635 -50.97 63.58 -21.54
C ALA A 635 -52.28 62.76 -21.67
N SER A 636 -52.15 61.45 -21.43
CA SER A 636 -53.14 60.55 -20.78
C SER A 636 -54.48 60.20 -21.47
N ALA A 637 -55.11 59.04 -21.19
CA ALA A 637 -54.64 57.75 -20.65
C ALA A 637 -55.79 56.69 -20.66
N ASN A 638 -55.48 55.49 -20.13
CA ASN A 638 -56.36 54.44 -19.58
C ASN A 638 -56.90 53.39 -20.57
N THR A 639 -56.94 52.09 -20.24
CA THR A 639 -56.44 51.29 -19.06
C THR A 639 -56.30 49.83 -19.55
N THR A 640 -55.47 48.93 -19.02
CA THR A 640 -55.29 48.45 -17.62
C THR A 640 -53.82 48.01 -17.39
N SER A 641 -53.31 47.78 -16.18
CA SER A 641 -53.96 47.36 -14.92
C SER A 641 -53.51 48.13 -13.67
N ASP A 642 -54.30 48.03 -12.61
CA ASP A 642 -54.24 48.89 -11.43
C ASP A 642 -53.12 48.56 -10.41
N ASN A 643 -52.88 49.52 -9.51
CA ASN A 643 -51.94 49.50 -8.36
C ASN A 643 -50.48 49.90 -8.64
N GLN A 644 -50.26 50.92 -9.47
CA GLN A 644 -49.14 51.85 -9.28
C GLN A 644 -49.71 53.22 -8.87
N SER A 645 -49.15 53.82 -7.82
CA SER A 645 -49.61 55.10 -7.28
C SER A 645 -49.09 56.27 -8.11
N PHE A 646 -49.83 57.38 -8.10
CA PHE A 646 -49.34 58.65 -8.65
C PHE A 646 -48.00 59.09 -8.02
N ALA A 647 -47.76 58.71 -6.77
CA ALA A 647 -46.46 58.92 -6.10
C ALA A 647 -45.34 58.09 -6.74
N ASP A 648 -45.60 56.85 -7.15
CA ASP A 648 -44.59 55.96 -7.75
C ASP A 648 -44.18 56.47 -9.14
N LEU A 649 -45.16 56.91 -9.94
CA LEU A 649 -44.89 57.56 -11.23
C LEU A 649 -44.10 58.88 -11.09
N TRP A 650 -44.30 59.62 -10.00
CA TRP A 650 -43.48 60.79 -9.67
C TRP A 650 -42.06 60.42 -9.22
N VAL A 651 -41.88 59.31 -8.49
CA VAL A 651 -40.57 58.79 -8.09
C VAL A 651 -39.80 58.28 -9.31
N ASP A 652 -40.44 57.52 -10.20
CA ASP A 652 -39.85 57.08 -11.48
C ASP A 652 -39.47 58.28 -12.36
N PHE A 653 -40.32 59.31 -12.45
CA PHE A 653 -40.00 60.54 -13.17
C PHE A 653 -38.77 61.25 -12.58
N LEU A 654 -38.71 61.42 -11.26
CA LEU A 654 -37.59 62.06 -10.58
C LEU A 654 -36.28 61.26 -10.72
N LEU A 655 -36.34 59.93 -10.55
CA LEU A 655 -35.19 59.04 -10.74
C LEU A 655 -34.67 59.13 -12.18
N LYS A 656 -35.56 59.09 -13.16
CA LYS A 656 -35.23 59.20 -14.58
C LYS A 656 -34.71 60.58 -14.98
N GLU A 657 -35.22 61.66 -14.38
CA GLU A 657 -34.64 63.00 -14.58
C GLU A 657 -33.24 63.12 -13.94
N THR A 658 -32.98 62.47 -12.79
CA THR A 658 -31.62 62.42 -12.22
C THR A 658 -30.66 61.57 -13.05
N GLU A 659 -31.07 60.38 -13.51
CA GLU A 659 -30.28 59.52 -14.39
C GLU A 659 -29.97 60.22 -15.72
N GLU A 660 -30.93 60.97 -16.29
CA GLU A 660 -30.70 61.73 -17.51
C GLU A 660 -29.85 63.00 -17.31
N ARG A 661 -29.75 63.52 -16.07
CA ARG A 661 -28.77 64.57 -15.72
C ARG A 661 -27.35 63.99 -15.67
N GLU A 662 -27.17 62.94 -14.87
CA GLU A 662 -25.88 62.27 -14.67
C GLU A 662 -25.32 61.71 -15.99
N ARG A 663 -26.19 61.13 -16.83
CA ARG A 663 -25.85 60.63 -18.17
C ARG A 663 -25.44 61.73 -19.15
N ARG A 664 -25.89 62.98 -18.98
CA ARG A 664 -25.46 64.13 -19.81
C ARG A 664 -24.11 64.68 -19.33
N GLU A 665 -23.92 64.79 -18.01
CA GLU A 665 -22.64 65.19 -17.40
C GLU A 665 -21.52 64.16 -17.71
N ALA A 666 -21.85 62.88 -17.84
CA ALA A 666 -20.91 61.84 -18.26
C ALA A 666 -20.46 61.95 -19.74
N THR A 667 -21.31 62.47 -20.63
CA THR A 667 -21.01 62.53 -22.08
C THR A 667 -20.18 63.72 -22.53
N GLU A 668 -20.06 64.79 -21.74
CA GLU A 668 -19.35 66.02 -22.14
C GLU A 668 -17.80 65.88 -22.09
N ASN A 669 -17.29 64.75 -21.61
CA ASN A 669 -15.85 64.48 -21.43
C ASN A 669 -15.19 63.58 -22.50
N SER A 670 -15.84 63.23 -23.62
CA SER A 670 -15.25 62.28 -24.61
C SER A 670 -15.72 62.42 -26.08
N GLU A 671 -15.58 63.61 -26.66
CA GLU A 671 -15.42 63.84 -28.12
C GLU A 671 -14.41 64.98 -28.30
N ALA A 672 -13.54 65.10 -29.32
CA ALA A 672 -13.01 64.24 -30.39
C ALA A 672 -11.81 65.05 -31.02
N PRO A 673 -11.26 64.80 -32.24
CA PRO A 673 -11.26 63.65 -33.15
C PRO A 673 -9.78 63.14 -33.33
N ASN A 674 -9.21 62.62 -34.43
CA ASN A 674 -9.64 62.44 -35.83
C ASN A 674 -8.90 61.31 -36.59
N GLU A 675 -9.22 61.24 -37.89
CA GLU A 675 -8.84 60.36 -39.01
C GLU A 675 -7.36 59.99 -39.30
N ASN A 676 -7.23 58.94 -40.12
CA ASN A 676 -6.01 58.31 -40.69
C ASN A 676 -5.74 58.86 -42.13
N PRO A 677 -4.86 58.31 -43.01
CA PRO A 677 -3.77 57.30 -42.90
C PRO A 677 -2.44 57.87 -43.54
N PRO A 678 -1.53 57.16 -44.26
CA PRO A 678 -1.19 55.72 -44.39
C PRO A 678 0.33 55.37 -44.35
N MET A 679 0.62 54.05 -44.51
CA MET A 679 1.84 53.42 -45.08
C MET A 679 3.15 53.23 -44.26
N GLN A 680 3.80 52.11 -44.62
CA GLN A 680 5.24 51.76 -44.56
C GLN A 680 5.95 51.40 -43.23
N SER A 681 6.68 50.29 -43.33
CA SER A 681 7.81 49.82 -42.50
C SER A 681 9.10 50.61 -42.90
N PRO A 682 10.27 50.59 -42.19
CA PRO A 682 10.68 49.55 -41.23
C PRO A 682 11.67 49.91 -40.07
N ASN A 683 11.93 48.92 -39.21
CA ASN A 683 13.23 48.53 -38.59
C ASN A 683 14.03 49.46 -37.62
N ALA A 684 14.66 48.78 -36.64
CA ALA A 684 15.88 49.11 -35.86
C ALA A 684 15.93 50.32 -34.91
N GLY A 685 16.43 50.10 -33.67
CA GLY A 685 16.77 51.17 -32.71
C GLY A 685 17.27 50.70 -31.33
N LYS A 686 18.56 50.41 -31.19
CA LYS A 686 19.21 49.91 -29.95
C LYS A 686 19.06 50.82 -28.71
N GLY A 687 18.31 50.37 -27.70
CA GLY A 687 18.86 49.83 -26.43
C GLY A 687 19.48 50.76 -25.35
N ARG A 688 19.92 50.10 -24.26
CA ARG A 688 20.56 50.62 -23.01
C ARG A 688 19.57 51.33 -22.04
N ALA A 689 19.36 51.01 -20.76
CA ALA A 689 19.86 50.07 -19.71
C ALA A 689 20.30 50.83 -18.44
N SER A 690 20.33 50.12 -17.29
CA SER A 690 20.53 50.64 -15.92
C SER A 690 19.31 51.40 -15.35
N TYR A 691 19.05 51.44 -14.03
CA TYR A 691 19.83 51.01 -12.84
C TYR A 691 18.89 50.49 -11.72
N ASP A 692 19.49 50.10 -10.58
CA ASP A 692 18.90 49.31 -9.47
C ASP A 692 18.94 50.09 -8.12
N LEU A 693 18.48 49.44 -7.04
CA LEU A 693 18.76 49.66 -5.60
C LEU A 693 17.88 50.60 -4.72
N ARG A 694 17.26 49.95 -3.70
CA ARG A 694 17.36 50.23 -2.22
C ARG A 694 16.10 50.70 -1.42
N THR A 695 16.17 50.44 -0.10
CA THR A 695 15.14 50.33 0.97
C THR A 695 15.50 51.19 2.22
N PRO A 696 14.81 51.20 3.42
CA PRO A 696 13.48 50.70 3.88
C PRO A 696 12.56 51.75 4.64
N PRO A 697 12.19 51.71 5.97
CA PRO A 697 10.79 51.86 6.47
C PRO A 697 10.60 52.96 7.58
N PRO A 698 9.49 53.07 8.40
CA PRO A 698 9.24 52.18 9.59
C PRO A 698 7.79 52.07 10.22
N SER A 699 7.65 51.16 11.22
CA SER A 699 6.88 51.25 12.50
C SER A 699 5.36 50.95 12.67
N ASN A 700 5.06 49.98 13.56
CA ASN A 700 4.14 49.99 14.74
C ASN A 700 3.23 48.74 14.99
N LEU A 701 2.76 48.60 16.24
CA LEU A 701 2.30 47.40 16.99
C LEU A 701 0.91 47.65 17.66
N PRO A 702 0.28 46.76 18.50
CA PRO A 702 0.50 45.32 18.83
C PRO A 702 -0.79 44.42 18.95
N SER A 703 -0.58 43.14 19.35
CA SER A 703 -1.35 42.40 20.41
C SER A 703 -2.47 41.38 20.09
N SER A 704 -2.08 40.09 20.19
CA SER A 704 -2.64 39.05 21.09
C SER A 704 -4.02 38.37 20.91
N TYR A 705 -3.99 37.05 21.19
CA TYR A 705 -5.04 36.11 21.64
C TYR A 705 -5.70 35.13 20.66
N SER A 706 -5.79 33.89 21.15
CA SER A 706 -6.09 32.64 20.47
C SER A 706 -7.58 32.38 20.22
N ARG A 707 -7.90 31.71 19.11
CA ARG A 707 -8.43 30.32 19.14
C ARG A 707 -8.44 29.69 17.75
N ALA A 708 -8.10 28.40 17.66
CA ALA A 708 -8.20 27.63 16.42
C ALA A 708 -9.50 26.82 16.37
N SER A 709 -10.35 27.05 15.37
CA SER A 709 -11.37 26.09 14.90
C SER A 709 -11.92 26.50 13.53
N GLY A 710 -11.74 25.64 12.53
CA GLY A 710 -12.30 25.70 11.18
C GLY A 710 -11.83 24.44 10.45
N GLN A 711 -12.67 23.60 9.85
CA GLN A 711 -13.68 23.84 8.80
C GLN A 711 -13.06 24.29 7.46
N SER A 712 -12.82 23.30 6.62
CA SER A 712 -12.98 23.34 5.15
C SER A 712 -14.38 23.88 4.76
N PRO A 713 -14.63 24.39 3.52
CA PRO A 713 -14.01 23.83 2.30
C PRO A 713 -13.75 24.74 1.06
N HIS A 714 -12.98 24.13 0.15
CA HIS A 714 -12.97 24.25 -1.32
C HIS A 714 -12.39 25.47 -2.08
N GLN A 715 -11.63 25.10 -3.12
CA GLN A 715 -11.41 25.74 -4.43
C GLN A 715 -10.72 27.11 -4.52
N TYR A 716 -9.61 27.14 -5.27
CA TYR A 716 -9.60 27.77 -6.60
C TYR A 716 -8.60 27.08 -7.55
N GLN A 717 -8.84 27.15 -8.85
CA GLN A 717 -7.94 26.69 -9.91
C GLN A 717 -7.35 27.87 -10.68
N THR A 718 -6.06 27.80 -11.01
CA THR A 718 -5.45 28.48 -12.18
C THR A 718 -4.46 27.49 -12.79
N ARG A 719 -4.82 26.73 -13.83
CA ARG A 719 -5.10 27.09 -15.25
C ARG A 719 -3.82 27.12 -16.09
N SER A 720 -3.83 26.31 -17.14
CA SER A 720 -2.75 26.06 -18.10
C SER A 720 -2.72 27.07 -19.25
N SER A 721 -1.61 27.12 -20.01
CA SER A 721 -1.59 27.46 -21.44
C SER A 721 -0.22 27.24 -22.08
N ILE A 722 -0.07 26.17 -22.88
CA ILE A 722 0.68 26.17 -24.15
C ILE A 722 -0.21 25.44 -25.18
N PHE A 723 -0.21 25.91 -26.42
CA PHE A 723 -1.16 25.49 -27.47
C PHE A 723 -0.74 24.22 -28.23
N GLN A 724 -1.72 23.67 -28.96
CA GLN A 724 -1.61 22.51 -29.85
C GLN A 724 -0.87 22.84 -31.15
N SER A 725 -0.39 21.79 -31.82
CA SER A 725 -0.37 21.71 -33.28
C SER A 725 -0.68 20.26 -33.67
N GLU A 726 -1.45 20.06 -34.74
CA GLU A 726 -1.92 18.75 -35.19
C GLU A 726 -0.84 17.98 -35.96
N ASN A 727 -0.91 16.64 -35.97
CA ASN A 727 -1.07 15.83 -37.19
C ASN A 727 -1.07 14.31 -36.94
N SER A 728 -1.62 13.59 -37.92
CA SER A 728 -1.45 12.16 -38.23
C SER A 728 -2.10 11.10 -37.34
N GLU A 729 -2.99 10.35 -37.97
CA GLU A 729 -3.40 8.99 -37.63
C GLU A 729 -2.20 8.02 -37.74
N SER A 730 -2.10 6.98 -36.88
CA SER A 730 -1.88 5.58 -37.31
C SER A 730 -1.83 4.58 -36.13
N GLU A 731 -2.33 3.37 -36.41
CA GLU A 731 -1.94 2.04 -35.90
C GLU A 731 -1.78 1.71 -34.39
N PHE A 732 -2.47 0.62 -34.02
CA PHE A 732 -2.17 -0.22 -32.85
C PHE A 732 -0.72 -0.74 -32.90
N SER A 733 -0.07 -0.87 -31.73
CA SER A 733 1.13 -1.71 -31.59
C SER A 733 1.11 -2.50 -30.28
N THR A 734 1.29 -3.82 -30.38
CA THR A 734 1.16 -4.77 -29.26
C THR A 734 2.53 -5.07 -28.67
N VAL A 735 2.68 -4.95 -27.34
CA VAL A 735 3.92 -5.33 -26.63
C VAL A 735 4.01 -6.86 -26.52
N PRO A 736 5.12 -7.50 -26.95
CA PRO A 736 5.23 -8.96 -27.00
C PRO A 736 5.58 -9.59 -25.64
N LEU A 737 5.03 -10.78 -25.39
CA LEU A 737 5.44 -11.65 -24.29
C LEU A 737 6.65 -12.49 -24.70
N THR A 738 7.64 -12.63 -23.82
CA THR A 738 8.79 -13.52 -24.01
C THR A 738 8.78 -14.69 -23.03
N THR A 739 9.08 -15.89 -23.53
CA THR A 739 9.35 -17.09 -22.72
C THR A 739 10.56 -17.83 -23.32
N PRO A 740 11.47 -18.38 -22.50
CA PRO A 740 12.77 -18.86 -22.98
C PRO A 740 12.70 -20.21 -23.71
N GLU A 741 13.54 -20.38 -24.72
CA GLU A 741 13.70 -21.62 -25.47
C GLU A 741 14.67 -22.59 -24.78
N SER A 742 14.31 -23.88 -24.70
CA SER A 742 15.09 -24.92 -24.01
C SER A 742 15.88 -25.77 -25.01
N SER A 743 17.21 -25.75 -24.90
CA SER A 743 18.11 -26.42 -25.84
C SER A 743 18.42 -27.86 -25.42
N SER A 744 18.00 -28.85 -26.24
CA SER A 744 18.53 -30.21 -26.11
C SER A 744 18.53 -31.03 -27.42
N SER A 745 19.74 -31.24 -27.94
CA SER A 745 20.21 -32.41 -28.69
C SER A 745 19.26 -33.18 -29.63
N ARG A 746 19.55 -33.15 -30.93
CA ARG A 746 19.57 -34.37 -31.76
C ARG A 746 20.82 -34.43 -32.64
N ILE A 747 21.59 -35.50 -32.50
CA ILE A 747 22.76 -35.82 -33.31
C ILE A 747 22.35 -36.86 -34.36
N SER A 748 22.63 -36.63 -35.64
CA SER A 748 22.97 -37.68 -36.62
C SER A 748 23.50 -37.12 -37.94
N ARG A 749 24.77 -37.49 -38.24
CA ARG A 749 25.30 -38.12 -39.48
C ARG A 749 24.48 -37.94 -40.79
N LEU A 750 25.09 -37.69 -41.96
CA LEU A 750 26.52 -37.69 -42.35
C LEU A 750 26.72 -36.91 -43.69
N LEU A 751 27.99 -36.68 -44.06
CA LEU A 751 28.43 -36.05 -45.33
C LEU A 751 28.03 -36.86 -46.58
N PRO A 752 27.98 -36.22 -47.76
CA PRO A 752 29.14 -36.30 -48.67
C PRO A 752 29.80 -34.95 -48.99
N LYS A 753 31.02 -35.01 -49.51
CA LYS A 753 31.70 -33.88 -50.18
C LYS A 753 31.25 -33.78 -51.64
N TYR A 754 31.14 -32.55 -52.14
CA TYR A 754 31.98 -32.08 -53.25
C TYR A 754 32.31 -30.59 -53.05
#